data_AF-A0A161X7C1-F1
#
_entry.id   AF-A0A161X7C1-F1
#
_cell.length_a   1.000
_cell.length_b   1.000
_cell.length_c   1.000
_cell.angle_alpha   90.00
_cell.angle_beta   90.00
_cell.angle_gamma   90.00
#
_symmetry.space_group_name_H-M   'P 1'
#
loop_
_entity.id
_entity.type
_entity.pdbx_description
1 polymer ?
#
loop_
_entity_poly.entity_id
_entity_poly.type
_entity_poly.pdbx_seq_one_letter_code
_entity_poly.pdbx_strand_id
1 'polypeptide(L)'
;MLMTSETVFRDHVVEGDPSSGEHDVKKSEVRELLKNIALGVSAGGGVAAQAASDLPVSVEPNDPRTAIVWGEGEGDEALNGIWNYIADKWVQIHSFTGVYDQSSAQETVYAAVFADRYGNLVVGVRHDGSIYIPKLSVGTINADPVEPDEQSEWSTLSVANSDTVVVVGDSYSAGIFNLQDKAYISNLSAMSPFRFRNFSLGGDSALDMQHRIINKTAYVDGTVFTGTSAKYAVVATYTNDVDFRDVDLNYYLENLRRLVEVIQAAGVEPILCSEFPASADTVSGIRQISREYGIEFIDCQTLNREIGTLDVGPFHQGHPGTRTNGVFWLPILEHLRQLKPDNSIKIYRKRDEFTASDMSELLYTGEVGRYRRFKELSVSHYRLNDSNKERFEQLDAGDIDSPVFVDDEYMRLENGEAVTFDDFALIEATLDGTAKTIEALRLIVSGSTGVSVYVRDWLDIDAAIPGKKQGTLPTTPEYLEKWDQPRGAWRDVGSGLEIELLQADLVHSMNKDCIQFLLYKSGGFDLHDVEISYKGGGKNKSAEQLRLHVSGEELVGTQTVATSDLAAWTQTGSPNTLTPIDVYNAPCNPLDINNPVSEVCEITATDTLSQTVVLAAGAAEKRYILTVWARYFPSAYLDNSIYGLDPAQVIDSSEGGVDFDTHSLITQDTADVRTLVVEYSHADSLPATGGVRVSDFAALCWRGVEIPITLLPEPLGRDDFTFKLSCPDGVIQIAKVSMREAK
;
A
#
# COMPACT_ATOMS: atom_id res chain seq x y z
N MET A 1 7.91 28.26 -31.78
CA MET A 1 7.46 26.94 -31.29
C MET A 1 7.80 26.91 -29.81
N LEU A 2 6.80 26.56 -28.99
CA LEU A 2 6.61 27.00 -27.60
C LEU A 2 7.79 26.73 -26.65
N MET A 3 8.23 27.81 -25.98
CA MET A 3 8.98 27.78 -24.73
C MET A 3 8.02 28.10 -23.58
N THR A 4 8.23 27.43 -22.46
CA THR A 4 7.54 27.50 -21.18
C THR A 4 7.62 28.90 -20.55
N SER A 5 6.50 29.43 -20.05
CA SER A 5 6.43 30.76 -19.42
C SER A 5 6.22 30.65 -17.91
N GLU A 6 7.33 30.56 -17.18
CA GLU A 6 7.39 30.68 -15.72
C GLU A 6 8.25 31.90 -15.35
N THR A 7 7.94 33.11 -15.85
CA THR A 7 8.54 34.36 -15.35
C THR A 7 7.84 35.61 -15.89
N VAL A 8 6.70 36.01 -15.29
CA VAL A 8 6.30 37.43 -15.19
C VAL A 8 5.40 37.51 -13.97
N PHE A 9 5.86 38.15 -12.89
CA PHE A 9 5.11 38.87 -11.84
C PHE A 9 5.99 39.00 -10.58
N ARG A 10 7.20 39.53 -10.78
CA ARG A 10 7.95 40.28 -9.77
C ARG A 10 8.39 41.56 -10.47
N ASP A 11 7.67 42.64 -10.16
CA ASP A 11 8.07 44.05 -10.23
C ASP A 11 6.87 44.90 -10.61
N HIS A 12 6.07 45.28 -9.61
CA HIS A 12 5.43 46.58 -9.50
C HIS A 12 5.17 46.85 -8.01
N VAL A 13 6.24 47.23 -7.32
CA VAL A 13 6.12 48.16 -6.18
C VAL A 13 5.95 49.53 -6.81
N VAL A 14 4.75 50.09 -6.74
CA VAL A 14 4.53 51.53 -6.92
C VAL A 14 4.28 52.11 -5.53
N GLU A 15 5.15 53.06 -5.17
CA GLU A 15 5.13 53.87 -3.98
C GLU A 15 3.75 54.55 -3.79
N GLY A 16 3.10 54.27 -2.66
CA GLY A 16 1.88 54.92 -2.21
C GLY A 16 2.13 55.70 -0.91
N ASP A 17 1.82 56.99 -0.98
CA ASP A 17 1.89 58.06 0.03
C ASP A 17 1.57 57.65 1.49
N PRO A 18 2.40 58.02 2.50
CA PRO A 18 2.15 57.72 3.92
C PRO A 18 1.04 58.56 4.58
N SER A 19 0.25 59.34 3.83
CA SER A 19 -0.69 60.32 4.40
C SER A 19 -2.19 60.01 4.27
N SER A 20 -2.61 58.85 3.74
CA SER A 20 -4.01 58.41 3.81
C SER A 20 -4.18 57.25 4.80
N GLY A 21 -4.51 57.58 6.05
CA GLY A 21 -4.88 56.57 7.04
C GLY A 21 -6.28 56.03 6.75
N GLU A 22 -6.38 54.85 6.14
CA GLU A 22 -7.62 54.08 6.11
C GLU A 22 -7.35 52.58 5.83
N HIS A 23 -7.98 51.73 6.65
CA HIS A 23 -8.15 50.28 6.54
C HIS A 23 -7.02 49.33 6.96
N ASP A 24 -6.93 49.12 8.27
CA ASP A 24 -6.47 47.85 8.86
C ASP A 24 -7.46 47.47 9.98
N VAL A 25 -8.49 46.66 9.65
CA VAL A 25 -9.54 46.29 10.61
C VAL A 25 -8.98 45.26 11.58
N LYS A 26 -8.67 45.69 12.80
CA LYS A 26 -8.14 44.82 13.85
C LYS A 26 -9.23 43.85 14.32
N LYS A 27 -8.89 42.56 14.42
CA LYS A 27 -9.73 41.47 14.98
C LYS A 27 -10.39 41.80 16.34
N SER A 28 -9.93 42.80 17.08
CA SER A 28 -10.55 43.31 18.30
C SER A 28 -11.87 44.03 18.06
N GLU A 29 -12.02 44.75 16.94
CA GLU A 29 -13.22 45.58 16.67
C GLU A 29 -14.42 44.72 16.26
N VAL A 30 -14.19 43.60 15.58
CA VAL A 30 -15.22 42.59 15.24
C VAL A 30 -15.74 41.88 16.50
N ARG A 31 -14.87 41.64 17.50
CA ARG A 31 -15.26 41.06 18.79
C ARG A 31 -16.04 42.04 19.68
N GLU A 32 -15.70 43.33 19.64
CA GLU A 32 -16.44 44.39 20.35
C GLU A 32 -17.84 44.59 19.75
N LEU A 33 -17.97 44.50 18.42
CA LEU A 33 -19.24 44.59 17.70
C LEU A 33 -20.20 43.43 18.06
N LEU A 34 -19.70 42.19 18.11
CA LEU A 34 -20.50 41.02 18.50
C LEU A 34 -20.94 41.06 19.97
N LYS A 35 -20.12 41.63 20.87
CA LYS A 35 -20.51 41.86 22.28
C LYS A 35 -21.61 42.92 22.42
N ASN A 36 -21.56 43.99 21.63
CA ASN A 36 -22.57 45.05 21.69
C ASN A 36 -23.91 44.63 21.06
N ILE A 37 -23.90 43.73 20.08
CA ILE A 37 -25.10 43.10 19.52
C ILE A 37 -25.76 42.19 20.57
N ALA A 38 -24.98 41.43 21.34
CA ALA A 38 -25.51 40.60 22.42
C ALA A 38 -26.09 41.40 23.60
N LEU A 39 -25.55 42.60 23.91
CA LEU A 39 -26.03 43.45 25.00
C LEU A 39 -27.21 44.36 24.62
N GLY A 40 -27.31 44.76 23.35
CA GLY A 40 -28.37 45.65 22.84
C GLY A 40 -29.77 45.03 22.84
N VAL A 41 -29.88 43.70 22.89
CA VAL A 41 -31.17 42.98 22.98
C VAL A 41 -31.78 43.06 24.40
N SER A 42 -31.01 43.48 25.41
CA SER A 42 -31.49 43.56 26.80
C SER A 42 -32.09 44.92 27.22
N ALA A 43 -32.03 45.94 26.36
CA ALA A 43 -32.42 47.31 26.72
C ALA A 43 -33.32 47.97 25.67
N GLY A 44 -34.56 47.48 25.55
CA GLY A 44 -35.58 48.06 24.66
C GLY A 44 -37.01 47.76 25.09
N GLY A 45 -37.53 48.52 26.08
CA GLY A 45 -38.95 48.89 26.19
C GLY A 45 -40.01 47.78 26.35
N GLY A 46 -40.25 47.40 27.61
CA GLY A 46 -41.49 46.88 28.22
C GLY A 46 -42.69 46.48 27.34
N VAL A 47 -43.00 45.18 27.32
CA VAL A 47 -44.20 44.50 27.87
C VAL A 47 -44.04 42.99 27.59
N ALA A 48 -43.28 42.24 28.41
CA ALA A 48 -43.25 40.76 28.41
C ALA A 48 -42.40 40.14 29.56
N ALA A 49 -42.24 40.82 30.69
CA ALA A 49 -41.25 40.45 31.71
C ALA A 49 -41.70 39.37 32.72
N GLN A 50 -42.52 38.37 32.35
CA GLN A 50 -43.04 37.43 33.36
C GLN A 50 -43.14 35.95 32.96
N ALA A 51 -42.35 35.48 31.99
CA ALA A 51 -42.31 34.05 31.63
C ALA A 51 -40.91 33.46 31.46
N ALA A 52 -39.84 34.14 31.90
CA ALA A 52 -38.45 33.69 31.70
C ALA A 52 -37.70 33.35 33.00
N SER A 53 -38.39 33.10 34.11
CA SER A 53 -37.73 32.79 35.40
C SER A 53 -37.41 31.30 35.63
N ASP A 54 -37.90 30.38 34.79
CA ASP A 54 -37.96 28.95 35.18
C ASP A 54 -37.14 27.99 34.29
N LEU A 55 -36.20 28.47 33.47
CA LEU A 55 -35.31 27.59 32.71
C LEU A 55 -33.84 27.75 33.16
N PRO A 56 -33.20 26.70 33.71
CA PRO A 56 -31.80 26.76 34.09
C PRO A 56 -30.92 26.68 32.83
N VAL A 57 -30.23 27.78 32.52
CA VAL A 57 -29.14 27.80 31.53
C VAL A 57 -27.80 27.78 32.27
N SER A 58 -27.02 26.70 32.14
CA SER A 58 -25.59 26.72 32.45
C SER A 58 -24.81 27.00 31.16
N VAL A 59 -24.18 28.16 31.06
CA VAL A 59 -23.28 28.53 29.95
C VAL A 59 -21.83 28.38 30.45
N GLU A 60 -21.05 27.50 29.81
CA GLU A 60 -19.58 27.54 29.91
C GLU A 60 -18.99 28.54 28.89
N PRO A 61 -17.92 29.29 29.21
CA PRO A 61 -17.65 30.57 28.53
C PRO A 61 -16.86 30.52 27.21
N ASN A 62 -16.69 29.36 26.54
CA ASN A 62 -15.68 29.24 25.47
C ASN A 62 -16.11 28.58 24.14
N ASP A 63 -17.40 28.46 23.84
CA ASP A 63 -17.85 28.04 22.49
C ASP A 63 -18.66 29.15 21.79
N PRO A 64 -18.19 29.70 20.64
CA PRO A 64 -18.95 30.66 19.86
C PRO A 64 -20.05 30.04 18.99
N ARG A 65 -20.33 28.72 19.09
CA ARG A 65 -21.26 28.02 18.19
C ARG A 65 -22.71 27.88 18.67
N THR A 66 -23.09 28.44 19.80
CA THR A 66 -24.47 28.25 20.30
C THR A 66 -25.09 29.54 20.79
N ALA A 67 -25.76 30.23 19.88
CA ALA A 67 -26.85 31.14 20.21
C ALA A 67 -28.05 30.77 19.34
N ILE A 68 -28.78 29.72 19.75
CA ILE A 68 -30.11 29.44 19.22
C ILE A 68 -31.08 30.17 20.14
N VAL A 69 -31.71 31.23 19.65
CA VAL A 69 -32.84 31.89 20.32
C VAL A 69 -34.11 31.37 19.68
N TRP A 70 -34.89 30.59 20.43
CA TRP A 70 -36.30 30.35 20.10
C TRP A 70 -37.13 31.52 20.62
N GLY A 71 -37.86 32.17 19.72
CA GLY A 71 -38.91 33.11 20.05
C GLY A 71 -40.15 32.77 19.24
N GLU A 72 -41.11 32.06 19.83
CA GLU A 72 -42.47 32.02 19.31
C GLU A 72 -43.12 33.38 19.63
N GLY A 73 -43.37 34.18 18.59
CA GLY A 73 -44.04 35.47 18.72
C GLY A 73 -44.34 36.07 17.35
N GLU A 74 -45.63 36.15 17.00
CA GLU A 74 -46.13 36.80 15.80
C GLU A 74 -45.78 38.30 15.80
N GLY A 75 -45.16 38.78 14.71
CA GLY A 75 -44.99 40.22 14.46
C GLY A 75 -43.86 40.57 13.50
N ASP A 76 -44.18 40.75 12.22
CA ASP A 76 -43.28 41.19 11.13
C ASP A 76 -42.54 42.52 11.40
N GLU A 77 -42.95 43.31 12.39
CA GLU A 77 -42.35 44.63 12.66
C GLU A 77 -41.05 44.56 13.49
N ALA A 78 -40.88 43.56 14.36
CA ALA A 78 -39.67 43.43 15.20
C ALA A 78 -38.46 42.93 14.40
N LEU A 79 -38.70 42.02 13.45
CA LEU A 79 -37.67 41.52 12.52
C LEU A 79 -37.23 42.61 11.54
N ASN A 80 -38.16 43.40 11.01
CA ASN A 80 -37.85 44.52 10.10
C ASN A 80 -36.99 45.61 10.78
N GLY A 81 -37.18 45.88 12.07
CA GLY A 81 -36.36 46.83 12.82
C GLY A 81 -34.90 46.37 13.00
N ILE A 82 -34.70 45.08 13.28
CA ILE A 82 -33.36 44.47 13.39
C ILE A 82 -32.69 44.40 12.01
N TRP A 83 -33.44 44.08 10.96
CA TRP A 83 -32.96 44.02 9.57
C TRP A 83 -32.49 45.39 9.05
N ASN A 84 -33.25 46.46 9.31
CA ASN A 84 -32.86 47.80 8.91
C ASN A 84 -31.61 48.29 9.66
N TYR A 85 -31.46 47.95 10.94
CA TYR A 85 -30.28 48.33 11.71
C TYR A 85 -29.00 47.60 11.27
N ILE A 86 -29.11 46.30 10.92
CA ILE A 86 -28.00 45.51 10.38
C ILE A 86 -27.63 46.01 8.99
N ALA A 87 -28.60 46.21 8.09
CA ALA A 87 -28.38 46.70 6.74
C ALA A 87 -27.71 48.09 6.71
N ASP A 88 -28.17 49.03 7.55
CA ASP A 88 -27.63 50.40 7.60
C ASP A 88 -26.19 50.43 8.16
N LYS A 89 -25.86 49.55 9.11
CA LYS A 89 -24.50 49.39 9.64
C LYS A 89 -23.56 48.63 8.71
N TRP A 90 -24.07 47.70 7.90
CA TRP A 90 -23.27 46.94 6.94
C TRP A 90 -22.94 47.74 5.67
N VAL A 91 -23.89 48.56 5.19
CA VAL A 91 -23.72 49.43 4.01
C VAL A 91 -22.71 50.56 4.27
N GLN A 92 -22.53 51.02 5.51
CA GLN A 92 -21.51 52.02 5.85
C GLN A 92 -20.06 51.48 5.81
N ILE A 93 -19.85 50.16 5.89
CA ILE A 93 -18.51 49.56 5.98
C ILE A 93 -18.03 49.05 4.61
N HIS A 94 -18.95 48.74 3.69
CA HIS A 94 -18.60 48.21 2.37
C HIS A 94 -19.41 48.90 1.28
N SER A 95 -18.73 49.47 0.29
CA SER A 95 -19.32 50.09 -0.88
C SER A 95 -20.05 49.04 -1.75
N PHE A 96 -21.31 48.75 -1.43
CA PHE A 96 -22.21 47.97 -2.27
C PHE A 96 -23.23 48.90 -2.92
N THR A 97 -23.29 48.88 -4.25
CA THR A 97 -24.21 49.70 -5.05
C THR A 97 -25.44 48.88 -5.42
N GLY A 98 -26.45 48.87 -4.54
CA GLY A 98 -27.83 48.57 -4.92
C GLY A 98 -28.47 47.35 -4.25
N VAL A 99 -29.62 47.57 -3.61
CA VAL A 99 -30.64 46.55 -3.35
C VAL A 99 -31.52 46.52 -4.59
N TYR A 100 -31.58 45.39 -5.32
CA TYR A 100 -32.47 45.25 -6.46
C TYR A 100 -33.87 44.84 -6.01
N ASP A 101 -34.86 45.67 -6.36
CA ASP A 101 -36.28 45.37 -6.20
C ASP A 101 -36.75 44.37 -7.27
N GLN A 102 -37.63 43.47 -6.84
CA GLN A 102 -38.11 42.29 -7.54
C GLN A 102 -38.89 42.66 -8.81
N SER A 103 -38.30 42.49 -10.00
CA SER A 103 -39.10 42.50 -11.24
C SER A 103 -38.56 41.69 -12.42
N SER A 104 -37.45 40.94 -12.30
CA SER A 104 -36.93 40.15 -13.43
C SER A 104 -36.40 38.75 -13.10
N ALA A 105 -36.64 38.23 -11.90
CA ALA A 105 -36.33 36.83 -11.58
C ALA A 105 -37.65 36.09 -11.33
N GLN A 106 -38.26 35.57 -12.40
CA GLN A 106 -39.30 34.58 -12.25
C GLN A 106 -38.66 33.31 -11.66
N GLU A 107 -39.24 32.85 -10.55
CA GLU A 107 -38.94 31.61 -9.81
C GLU A 107 -37.59 31.59 -9.07
N THR A 108 -37.47 32.32 -7.95
CA THR A 108 -36.27 32.23 -7.11
C THR A 108 -36.58 31.74 -5.71
N VAL A 109 -35.89 30.67 -5.32
CA VAL A 109 -35.81 29.99 -4.00
C VAL A 109 -35.48 30.94 -2.81
N TYR A 110 -35.26 32.23 -3.06
CA TYR A 110 -34.71 33.21 -2.13
C TYR A 110 -35.69 34.34 -1.80
N ALA A 111 -35.86 34.59 -0.49
CA ALA A 111 -36.59 35.73 0.06
C ALA A 111 -35.78 37.05 -0.03
N ALA A 112 -34.45 36.98 0.03
CA ALA A 112 -33.56 38.13 -0.16
C ALA A 112 -32.23 37.69 -0.76
N VAL A 113 -31.63 38.56 -1.59
CA VAL A 113 -30.37 38.32 -2.29
C VAL A 113 -29.47 39.54 -2.15
N PHE A 114 -28.21 39.29 -1.79
CA PHE A 114 -27.14 40.28 -1.81
C PHE A 114 -26.14 39.89 -2.90
N ALA A 115 -25.92 40.80 -3.84
CA ALA A 115 -25.02 40.58 -4.96
C ALA A 115 -23.77 41.47 -4.88
N ASP A 116 -22.69 41.04 -5.51
CA ASP A 116 -21.50 41.87 -5.69
C ASP A 116 -21.75 42.95 -6.76
N ARG A 117 -20.76 43.82 -6.97
CA ARG A 117 -20.83 44.90 -7.98
C ARG A 117 -20.95 44.40 -9.43
N TYR A 118 -20.82 43.10 -9.66
CA TYR A 118 -20.95 42.45 -10.97
C TYR A 118 -22.27 41.68 -11.11
N GLY A 119 -23.12 41.68 -10.08
CA GLY A 119 -24.41 40.98 -10.08
C GLY A 119 -24.34 39.51 -9.65
N ASN A 120 -23.20 39.03 -9.14
CA ASN A 120 -23.08 37.66 -8.64
C ASN A 120 -23.68 37.54 -7.23
N LEU A 121 -24.42 36.46 -6.95
CA LEU A 121 -24.94 36.17 -5.61
C LEU A 121 -23.79 35.99 -4.61
N VAL A 122 -23.74 36.83 -3.57
CA VAL A 122 -22.77 36.75 -2.46
C VAL A 122 -23.41 36.08 -1.25
N VAL A 123 -24.67 36.41 -0.97
CA VAL A 123 -25.47 35.79 0.10
C VAL A 123 -26.93 35.75 -0.34
N GLY A 124 -27.56 34.58 -0.23
CA GLY A 124 -29.00 34.39 -0.43
C GLY A 124 -29.67 33.95 0.87
N VAL A 125 -30.81 34.55 1.20
CA VAL A 125 -31.68 34.11 2.30
C VAL A 125 -32.88 33.42 1.68
N ARG A 126 -33.12 32.15 2.02
CA ARG A 126 -34.27 31.38 1.54
C ARG A 126 -35.54 31.74 2.30
N HIS A 127 -36.69 31.37 1.76
CA HIS A 127 -37.99 31.61 2.40
C HIS A 127 -38.17 30.89 3.75
N ASP A 128 -37.39 29.84 4.02
CA ASP A 128 -37.34 29.14 5.30
C ASP A 128 -36.39 29.78 6.32
N GLY A 129 -35.75 30.91 5.98
CA GLY A 129 -34.81 31.63 6.82
C GLY A 129 -33.38 31.08 6.80
N SER A 130 -33.10 30.01 6.04
CA SER A 130 -31.74 29.50 5.87
C SER A 130 -30.89 30.46 5.03
N ILE A 131 -29.61 30.58 5.40
CA ILE A 131 -28.63 31.44 4.72
C ILE A 131 -27.77 30.56 3.82
N TYR A 132 -27.76 30.88 2.52
CA TYR A 132 -26.91 30.27 1.52
C TYR A 132 -25.79 31.24 1.13
N ILE A 133 -24.55 30.78 1.26
CA ILE A 133 -23.36 31.51 0.81
C ILE A 133 -22.69 30.64 -0.26
N PRO A 134 -22.79 30.99 -1.56
CA PRO A 134 -22.18 30.19 -2.61
C PRO A 134 -20.66 30.14 -2.43
N LYS A 135 -20.08 28.94 -2.60
CA LYS A 135 -18.63 28.79 -2.71
C LYS A 135 -18.20 29.40 -4.05
N LEU A 136 -17.34 30.41 -4.00
CA LEU A 136 -16.70 30.97 -5.20
C LEU A 136 -15.78 29.92 -5.83
N SER A 137 -16.29 29.18 -6.81
CA SER A 137 -15.48 28.42 -7.76
C SER A 137 -14.93 29.38 -8.80
N VAL A 138 -13.62 29.50 -8.92
CA VAL A 138 -13.00 30.26 -10.02
C VAL A 138 -13.16 29.43 -11.30
N GLY A 139 -14.22 29.67 -12.07
CA GLY A 139 -14.49 28.96 -13.32
C GLY A 139 -15.64 29.58 -14.12
N THR A 140 -15.27 30.31 -15.18
CA THR A 140 -16.07 30.72 -16.36
C THR A 140 -17.46 31.34 -16.16
N ILE A 141 -17.55 32.63 -16.44
CA ILE A 141 -18.79 33.43 -16.54
C ILE A 141 -19.56 32.99 -17.81
N ASN A 142 -20.86 32.73 -17.67
CA ASN A 142 -21.86 32.33 -18.69
C ASN A 142 -22.20 30.83 -18.80
N ALA A 143 -22.55 30.18 -17.70
CA ALA A 143 -23.47 29.05 -17.75
C ALA A 143 -24.73 29.45 -16.97
N ASP A 144 -25.91 29.06 -17.49
CA ASP A 144 -27.19 29.09 -16.78
C ASP A 144 -27.01 28.57 -15.33
N PRO A 145 -27.87 28.96 -14.37
CA PRO A 145 -27.79 28.44 -13.01
C PRO A 145 -27.98 26.92 -13.05
N VAL A 146 -26.87 26.21 -13.13
CA VAL A 146 -26.79 24.80 -12.82
C VAL A 146 -27.10 24.76 -11.33
N GLU A 147 -28.28 24.24 -10.98
CA GLU A 147 -28.55 23.77 -9.63
C GLU A 147 -27.30 23.02 -9.17
N PRO A 148 -26.77 23.27 -7.96
CA PRO A 148 -25.67 22.44 -7.48
C PRO A 148 -26.17 21.00 -7.62
N ASP A 149 -25.44 20.17 -8.35
CA ASP A 149 -25.67 18.73 -8.36
C ASP A 149 -25.51 18.26 -6.90
N GLU A 150 -26.60 18.33 -6.12
CA GLU A 150 -26.82 17.63 -4.86
C GLU A 150 -27.18 16.17 -5.16
N GLN A 151 -26.45 15.55 -6.09
CA GLN A 151 -26.20 14.14 -6.07
C GLN A 151 -24.71 13.97 -5.80
N SER A 152 -24.35 13.82 -4.52
CA SER A 152 -23.17 13.02 -4.21
C SER A 152 -23.46 11.61 -4.74
N GLU A 153 -23.19 11.37 -6.02
CA GLU A 153 -23.37 10.05 -6.61
C GLU A 153 -22.52 9.08 -5.80
N TRP A 154 -23.13 7.96 -5.41
CA TRP A 154 -22.41 6.86 -4.81
C TRP A 154 -21.42 6.34 -5.87
N SER A 155 -20.13 6.43 -5.57
CA SER A 155 -19.09 5.77 -6.34
C SER A 155 -19.04 4.30 -5.96
N THR A 156 -18.92 3.41 -6.93
CA THR A 156 -18.86 1.96 -6.70
C THR A 156 -17.48 1.42 -7.04
N LEU A 157 -16.87 0.74 -6.07
CA LEU A 157 -15.69 -0.11 -6.23
C LEU A 157 -16.13 -1.57 -6.14
N SER A 158 -15.84 -2.36 -7.15
CA SER A 158 -16.10 -3.81 -7.19
C SER A 158 -14.83 -4.55 -7.58
N VAL A 159 -14.88 -5.88 -7.55
CA VAL A 159 -13.79 -6.72 -8.03
C VAL A 159 -13.44 -6.38 -9.50
N ALA A 160 -14.46 -6.11 -10.33
CA ALA A 160 -14.32 -5.86 -11.77
C ALA A 160 -13.63 -4.53 -12.11
N ASN A 161 -13.70 -3.51 -11.25
CA ASN A 161 -13.08 -2.20 -11.48
C ASN A 161 -11.92 -1.90 -10.50
N SER A 162 -11.46 -2.89 -9.74
CA SER A 162 -10.28 -2.80 -8.89
C SER A 162 -9.02 -2.64 -9.75
N ASP A 163 -8.16 -1.66 -9.42
CA ASP A 163 -6.85 -1.50 -10.06
C ASP A 163 -6.10 -2.83 -10.04
N THR A 164 -5.76 -3.31 -11.23
CA THR A 164 -5.08 -4.59 -11.42
C THR A 164 -3.76 -4.38 -12.15
N VAL A 165 -2.74 -5.15 -11.75
CA VAL A 165 -1.50 -5.30 -12.52
C VAL A 165 -1.63 -6.57 -13.35
N VAL A 166 -1.58 -6.43 -14.67
CA VAL A 166 -1.56 -7.57 -15.59
C VAL A 166 -0.13 -7.91 -15.94
N VAL A 167 0.26 -9.19 -15.80
CA VAL A 167 1.57 -9.65 -16.27
C VAL A 167 1.43 -10.21 -17.68
N VAL A 168 2.15 -9.62 -18.62
CA VAL A 168 2.22 -10.05 -20.03
C VAL A 168 3.60 -10.63 -20.26
N GLY A 169 3.67 -11.94 -20.46
CA GLY A 169 4.96 -12.60 -20.61
C GLY A 169 4.86 -14.01 -21.16
N ASP A 170 5.96 -14.75 -21.04
CA ASP A 170 6.10 -16.08 -21.62
C ASP A 170 5.96 -17.21 -20.57
N SER A 171 6.58 -18.36 -20.85
CA SER A 171 6.59 -19.53 -19.96
C SER A 171 7.19 -19.27 -18.56
N TYR A 172 8.13 -18.33 -18.40
CA TYR A 172 8.66 -17.96 -17.07
C TYR A 172 7.63 -17.21 -16.25
N SER A 173 6.83 -16.37 -16.91
CA SER A 173 5.74 -15.62 -16.29
C SER A 173 4.42 -16.40 -16.24
N ALA A 174 4.37 -17.62 -16.79
CA ALA A 174 3.20 -18.50 -16.70
C ALA A 174 3.13 -19.28 -15.37
N GLY A 175 4.27 -19.55 -14.73
CA GLY A 175 4.34 -20.20 -13.40
C GLY A 175 4.32 -21.75 -13.40
N ILE A 176 4.75 -22.40 -14.49
CA ILE A 176 4.54 -23.83 -14.78
C ILE A 176 4.97 -24.84 -13.68
N PHE A 177 6.09 -24.62 -12.99
CA PHE A 177 6.70 -25.60 -12.07
C PHE A 177 6.53 -25.29 -10.58
N ASN A 178 5.40 -24.69 -10.22
CA ASN A 178 5.13 -24.25 -8.85
C ASN A 178 4.01 -25.08 -8.23
N LEU A 179 4.01 -25.17 -6.89
CA LEU A 179 2.81 -25.58 -6.16
C LEU A 179 1.68 -24.56 -6.40
N GLN A 180 0.44 -25.00 -6.26
CA GLN A 180 -0.72 -24.11 -6.31
C GLN A 180 -0.53 -22.94 -5.32
N ASP A 181 -0.86 -21.73 -5.76
CA ASP A 181 -0.76 -20.48 -5.00
C ASP A 181 0.65 -20.16 -4.47
N LYS A 182 1.68 -20.81 -5.02
CA LYS A 182 3.10 -20.55 -4.74
C LYS A 182 3.88 -20.05 -5.95
N ALA A 183 3.21 -19.89 -7.09
CA ALA A 183 3.79 -19.22 -8.23
C ALA A 183 4.21 -17.78 -7.89
N TYR A 184 5.14 -17.25 -8.67
CA TYR A 184 5.66 -15.89 -8.47
C TYR A 184 4.51 -14.86 -8.37
N ILE A 185 3.47 -14.99 -9.20
CA ILE A 185 2.35 -14.03 -9.25
C ILE A 185 1.45 -14.14 -8.02
N SER A 186 1.30 -15.33 -7.44
CA SER A 186 0.54 -15.54 -6.21
C SER A 186 1.24 -14.89 -5.02
N ASN A 187 2.56 -15.05 -4.91
CA ASN A 187 3.38 -14.38 -3.89
C ASN A 187 3.38 -12.86 -4.08
N LEU A 188 3.51 -12.41 -5.33
CA LEU A 188 3.49 -11.00 -5.69
C LEU A 188 2.16 -10.36 -5.33
N SER A 189 1.03 -10.97 -5.69
CA SER A 189 -0.30 -10.50 -5.31
C SER A 189 -0.41 -10.43 -3.80
N ALA A 190 -0.14 -11.54 -3.10
CA ALA A 190 -0.33 -11.64 -1.66
C ALA A 190 0.54 -10.70 -0.82
N MET A 191 1.63 -10.15 -1.38
CA MET A 191 2.53 -9.19 -0.72
C MET A 191 2.40 -7.76 -1.25
N SER A 192 1.69 -7.54 -2.35
CA SER A 192 1.49 -6.23 -2.97
C SER A 192 0.15 -5.61 -2.55
N PRO A 193 0.04 -4.26 -2.59
CA PRO A 193 -1.24 -3.58 -2.47
C PRO A 193 -2.15 -3.71 -3.70
N PHE A 194 -1.62 -4.16 -4.85
CA PHE A 194 -2.40 -4.34 -6.08
C PHE A 194 -3.02 -5.73 -6.16
N ARG A 195 -4.13 -5.84 -6.91
CA ARG A 195 -4.60 -7.12 -7.45
C ARG A 195 -3.78 -7.50 -8.69
N PHE A 196 -3.62 -8.79 -8.98
CA PHE A 196 -2.88 -9.26 -10.14
C PHE A 196 -3.74 -10.14 -11.04
N ARG A 197 -3.38 -10.18 -12.31
CA ARG A 197 -3.89 -11.15 -13.29
C ARG A 197 -2.76 -11.60 -14.20
N ASN A 198 -2.68 -12.90 -14.46
CA ASN A 198 -1.68 -13.43 -15.38
C ASN A 198 -2.24 -13.49 -16.79
N PHE A 199 -1.52 -12.91 -17.75
CA PHE A 199 -1.85 -12.97 -19.17
C PHE A 199 -0.70 -13.60 -19.98
N SER A 200 0.19 -14.31 -19.28
CA SER A 200 1.40 -14.91 -19.83
C SER A 200 1.13 -16.31 -20.40
N LEU A 201 1.72 -16.63 -21.54
CA LEU A 201 1.54 -17.93 -22.19
C LEU A 201 2.89 -18.52 -22.59
N GLY A 202 3.06 -19.83 -22.35
CA GLY A 202 4.29 -20.52 -22.70
C GLY A 202 4.61 -20.46 -24.20
N GLY A 203 5.84 -20.08 -24.53
CA GLY A 203 6.32 -19.98 -25.92
C GLY A 203 6.11 -18.62 -26.58
N ASP A 204 5.46 -17.66 -25.92
CA ASP A 204 5.23 -16.34 -26.49
C ASP A 204 6.51 -15.54 -26.70
N SER A 205 6.67 -14.98 -27.91
CA SER A 205 7.55 -13.85 -28.18
C SER A 205 6.83 -12.50 -27.98
N ALA A 206 7.56 -11.39 -28.02
CA ALA A 206 6.98 -10.05 -27.97
C ALA A 206 5.91 -9.83 -29.06
N LEU A 207 6.10 -10.43 -30.25
CA LEU A 207 5.12 -10.33 -31.35
C LEU A 207 3.88 -11.18 -31.11
N ASP A 208 3.99 -12.33 -30.45
CA ASP A 208 2.83 -13.17 -30.12
C ASP A 208 1.95 -12.48 -29.08
N MET A 209 2.58 -11.88 -28.07
CA MET A 209 1.90 -11.04 -27.07
C MET A 209 1.18 -9.86 -27.75
N GLN A 210 1.88 -9.17 -28.66
CA GLN A 210 1.32 -8.08 -29.44
C GLN A 210 0.11 -8.54 -30.28
N HIS A 211 0.26 -9.66 -30.99
CA HIS A 211 -0.78 -10.23 -31.83
C HIS A 211 -2.02 -10.58 -31.01
N ARG A 212 -1.85 -11.17 -29.81
CA ARG A 212 -2.95 -11.48 -28.89
C ARG A 212 -3.73 -10.24 -28.48
N ILE A 213 -3.04 -9.16 -28.12
CA ILE A 213 -3.68 -7.90 -27.71
C ILE A 213 -4.42 -7.26 -28.89
N ILE A 214 -3.77 -7.14 -30.06
CA ILE A 214 -4.37 -6.54 -31.26
C ILE A 214 -5.62 -7.30 -31.70
N ASN A 215 -5.54 -8.62 -31.77
CA ASN A 215 -6.62 -9.46 -32.27
C ASN A 215 -7.67 -9.81 -31.21
N LYS A 216 -7.54 -9.25 -29.99
CA LYS A 216 -8.44 -9.53 -28.85
C LYS A 216 -8.60 -11.04 -28.63
N THR A 217 -7.49 -11.77 -28.75
CA THR A 217 -7.48 -13.20 -28.48
C THR A 217 -7.60 -13.39 -26.97
N ALA A 218 -8.61 -14.15 -26.57
CA ALA A 218 -8.84 -14.48 -25.17
C ALA A 218 -7.68 -15.30 -24.60
N TYR A 219 -7.40 -15.07 -23.32
CA TYR A 219 -6.54 -15.94 -22.52
C TYR A 219 -7.26 -17.25 -22.18
N VAL A 220 -6.58 -18.15 -21.48
CA VAL A 220 -7.08 -19.48 -21.12
C VAL A 220 -8.38 -19.40 -20.32
N ASP A 221 -8.54 -18.34 -19.52
CA ASP A 221 -9.74 -18.04 -18.72
C ASP A 221 -10.86 -17.33 -19.51
N GLY A 222 -10.68 -17.10 -20.81
CA GLY A 222 -11.66 -16.41 -21.66
C GLY A 222 -11.54 -14.88 -21.68
N THR A 223 -10.69 -14.27 -20.85
CA THR A 223 -10.53 -12.82 -20.77
C THR A 223 -9.68 -12.28 -21.91
N VAL A 224 -10.08 -11.15 -22.50
CA VAL A 224 -9.24 -10.39 -23.44
C VAL A 224 -8.53 -9.25 -22.71
N PHE A 225 -7.34 -8.85 -23.16
CA PHE A 225 -6.52 -7.82 -22.50
C PHE A 225 -7.29 -6.52 -22.19
N THR A 226 -8.05 -6.00 -23.16
CA THR A 226 -8.85 -4.76 -23.00
C THR A 226 -10.10 -4.93 -22.12
N GLY A 227 -10.43 -6.17 -21.72
CA GLY A 227 -11.52 -6.48 -20.79
C GLY A 227 -11.06 -6.54 -19.33
N THR A 228 -9.81 -6.22 -19.05
CA THR A 228 -9.24 -6.17 -17.70
C THR A 228 -9.33 -4.75 -17.13
N SER A 229 -9.33 -4.62 -15.80
CA SER A 229 -9.14 -3.36 -15.09
C SER A 229 -7.65 -3.01 -14.90
N ALA A 230 -6.84 -3.32 -15.92
CA ALA A 230 -5.40 -3.12 -15.84
C ALA A 230 -5.06 -1.64 -15.72
N LYS A 231 -4.41 -1.27 -14.61
CA LYS A 231 -3.75 0.03 -14.47
C LYS A 231 -2.34 -0.04 -15.03
N TYR A 232 -1.61 -1.09 -14.66
CA TYR A 232 -0.27 -1.37 -15.16
C TYR A 232 -0.22 -2.72 -15.88
N ALA A 233 0.64 -2.81 -16.89
CA ALA A 233 1.00 -4.07 -17.54
C ALA A 233 2.51 -4.31 -17.38
N VAL A 234 2.90 -5.31 -16.56
CA VAL A 234 4.30 -5.71 -16.44
C VAL A 234 4.63 -6.62 -17.63
N VAL A 235 5.54 -6.17 -18.50
CA VAL A 235 5.93 -6.88 -19.72
C VAL A 235 7.26 -7.58 -19.49
N ALA A 236 7.26 -8.90 -19.56
CA ALA A 236 8.45 -9.73 -19.42
C ALA A 236 8.55 -10.72 -20.57
N THR A 237 9.41 -10.39 -21.54
CA THR A 237 9.67 -11.20 -22.73
C THR A 237 11.13 -11.11 -23.09
N TYR A 238 11.77 -12.25 -23.31
CA TYR A 238 13.13 -12.35 -23.78
C TYR A 238 13.34 -13.75 -24.34
N THR A 239 13.17 -14.80 -23.55
CA THR A 239 13.70 -16.14 -23.85
C THR A 239 13.23 -16.70 -25.18
N ASN A 240 11.93 -16.59 -25.47
CA ASN A 240 11.33 -17.05 -26.72
C ASN A 240 11.51 -16.09 -27.91
N ASP A 241 12.07 -14.89 -27.69
CA ASP A 241 12.47 -13.97 -28.77
C ASP A 241 13.84 -14.35 -29.40
N VAL A 242 14.39 -15.52 -29.08
CA VAL A 242 15.73 -15.96 -29.52
C VAL A 242 15.94 -15.84 -31.03
N ASP A 243 14.94 -16.21 -31.83
CA ASP A 243 15.03 -16.14 -33.30
C ASP A 243 15.21 -14.71 -33.82
N PHE A 244 14.71 -13.70 -33.10
CA PHE A 244 14.93 -12.30 -33.44
C PHE A 244 16.27 -11.79 -32.93
N ARG A 245 16.63 -12.15 -31.69
CA ARG A 245 17.88 -11.71 -31.05
C ARG A 245 19.12 -12.25 -31.76
N ASP A 246 19.08 -13.50 -32.22
CA ASP A 246 20.21 -14.16 -32.89
C ASP A 246 20.51 -13.55 -34.26
N VAL A 247 19.51 -12.91 -34.88
CA VAL A 247 19.71 -12.13 -36.11
C VAL A 247 20.29 -10.76 -35.79
N ASP A 248 19.61 -10.00 -34.94
CA ASP A 248 20.04 -8.69 -34.45
C ASP A 248 19.23 -8.32 -33.20
N LEU A 249 19.90 -7.96 -32.10
CA LEU A 249 19.22 -7.50 -30.88
C LEU A 249 18.22 -6.36 -31.15
N ASN A 250 18.48 -5.51 -32.14
CA ASN A 250 17.56 -4.44 -32.53
C ASN A 250 16.21 -4.93 -33.03
N TYR A 251 16.11 -6.15 -33.58
CA TYR A 251 14.82 -6.71 -34.02
C TYR A 251 13.94 -7.02 -32.82
N TYR A 252 14.51 -7.63 -31.78
CA TYR A 252 13.83 -7.84 -30.51
C TYR A 252 13.42 -6.50 -29.87
N LEU A 253 14.34 -5.53 -29.78
CA LEU A 253 14.06 -4.23 -29.18
C LEU A 253 12.95 -3.47 -29.94
N GLU A 254 12.92 -3.57 -31.26
CA GLU A 254 11.84 -3.00 -32.09
C GLU A 254 10.50 -3.70 -31.88
N ASN A 255 10.48 -5.02 -31.72
CA ASN A 255 9.27 -5.76 -31.37
C ASN A 255 8.75 -5.37 -29.98
N LEU A 256 9.66 -5.14 -29.02
CA LEU A 256 9.30 -4.66 -27.70
C LEU A 256 8.70 -3.24 -27.73
N ARG A 257 9.24 -2.32 -28.54
CA ARG A 257 8.62 -0.99 -28.77
C ARG A 257 7.18 -1.10 -29.26
N ARG A 258 6.93 -1.98 -30.23
CA ARG A 258 5.57 -2.20 -30.76
C ARG A 258 4.62 -2.76 -29.71
N LEU A 259 5.10 -3.66 -28.85
CA LEU A 259 4.30 -4.19 -27.74
C LEU A 259 3.95 -3.07 -26.74
N VAL A 260 4.90 -2.20 -26.40
CA VAL A 260 4.67 -1.00 -25.57
C VAL A 260 3.59 -0.11 -26.17
N GLU A 261 3.70 0.23 -27.46
CA GLU A 261 2.74 1.08 -28.17
C GLU A 261 1.32 0.47 -28.18
N VAL A 262 1.23 -0.85 -28.36
CA VAL A 262 -0.06 -1.56 -28.35
C VAL A 262 -0.69 -1.57 -26.96
N ILE A 263 0.10 -1.73 -25.90
CA ILE A 263 -0.38 -1.67 -24.51
C ILE A 263 -0.86 -0.24 -24.18
N GLN A 264 -0.09 0.78 -24.55
CA GLN A 264 -0.49 2.18 -24.36
C GLN A 264 -1.76 2.52 -25.17
N ALA A 265 -1.88 2.00 -26.40
CA ALA A 265 -3.08 2.18 -27.21
C ALA A 265 -4.32 1.48 -26.61
N ALA A 266 -4.13 0.44 -25.79
CA ALA A 266 -5.18 -0.19 -25.01
C ALA A 266 -5.55 0.59 -23.72
N GLY A 267 -4.88 1.71 -23.44
CA GLY A 267 -5.15 2.57 -22.29
C GLY A 267 -4.49 2.11 -20.98
N VAL A 268 -3.49 1.22 -21.06
CA VAL A 268 -2.79 0.66 -19.90
C VAL A 268 -1.35 1.19 -19.85
N GLU A 269 -0.81 1.44 -18.66
CA GLU A 269 0.56 1.91 -18.48
C GLU A 269 1.54 0.72 -18.46
N PRO A 270 2.42 0.55 -19.47
CA PRO A 270 3.37 -0.56 -19.47
C PRO A 270 4.52 -0.31 -18.50
N ILE A 271 4.98 -1.38 -17.86
CA ILE A 271 6.22 -1.43 -17.08
C ILE A 271 7.08 -2.50 -17.74
N LEU A 272 8.25 -2.12 -18.27
CA LEU A 272 9.15 -3.10 -18.87
C LEU A 272 9.93 -3.83 -17.78
N CYS A 273 9.95 -5.14 -17.85
CA CYS A 273 10.66 -6.01 -16.93
C CYS A 273 11.64 -6.89 -17.70
N SER A 274 12.92 -6.85 -17.35
CA SER A 274 13.86 -7.82 -17.91
C SER A 274 13.52 -9.21 -17.38
N GLU A 275 13.48 -10.24 -18.22
CA GLU A 275 13.54 -11.61 -17.70
C GLU A 275 14.87 -11.86 -17.00
N PHE A 276 14.87 -12.75 -16.01
CA PHE A 276 16.06 -13.06 -15.22
C PHE A 276 17.28 -13.55 -16.02
N PRO A 277 17.18 -14.30 -17.15
CA PRO A 277 18.33 -14.73 -17.93
C PRO A 277 18.75 -13.72 -19.00
N ALA A 278 18.19 -12.50 -18.99
CA ALA A 278 18.57 -11.46 -19.93
C ALA A 278 20.08 -11.12 -19.87
N SER A 279 20.67 -10.78 -21.01
CA SER A 279 22.04 -10.27 -21.04
C SER A 279 22.12 -8.81 -20.59
N ALA A 280 23.31 -8.35 -20.18
CA ALA A 280 23.52 -6.95 -19.80
C ALA A 280 23.20 -5.96 -20.95
N ASP A 281 23.53 -6.32 -22.19
CA ASP A 281 23.23 -5.49 -23.36
C ASP A 281 21.71 -5.41 -23.61
N THR A 282 21.01 -6.52 -23.43
CA THR A 282 19.55 -6.57 -23.49
C THR A 282 18.91 -5.69 -22.42
N VAL A 283 19.33 -5.83 -21.16
CA VAL A 283 18.84 -5.00 -20.04
C VAL A 283 19.05 -3.51 -20.31
N SER A 284 20.23 -3.14 -20.84
CA SER A 284 20.54 -1.77 -21.24
C SER A 284 19.59 -1.27 -22.34
N GLY A 285 19.34 -2.09 -23.37
CA GLY A 285 18.41 -1.79 -24.46
C GLY A 285 16.97 -1.61 -24.00
N ILE A 286 16.46 -2.50 -23.14
CA ILE A 286 15.12 -2.39 -22.55
C ILE A 286 15.00 -1.10 -21.73
N ARG A 287 16.00 -0.81 -20.88
CA ARG A 287 16.04 0.44 -20.09
C ARG A 287 16.05 1.69 -20.97
N GLN A 288 16.68 1.64 -22.14
CA GLN A 288 16.64 2.75 -23.09
C GLN A 288 15.23 2.95 -23.66
N ILE A 289 14.51 1.87 -23.98
CA ILE A 289 13.10 1.94 -24.42
C ILE A 289 12.23 2.54 -23.31
N SER A 290 12.40 2.10 -22.06
CA SER A 290 11.66 2.70 -20.92
C SER A 290 11.83 4.21 -20.85
N ARG A 291 13.06 4.72 -21.05
CA ARG A 291 13.34 6.16 -21.09
C ARG A 291 12.75 6.86 -22.31
N GLU A 292 12.73 6.19 -23.47
CA GLU A 292 12.18 6.70 -24.73
C GLU A 292 10.67 6.97 -24.61
N TYR A 293 9.94 6.06 -23.96
CA TYR A 293 8.48 6.16 -23.77
C TYR A 293 8.06 6.81 -22.45
N GLY A 294 9.01 7.13 -21.56
CA GLY A 294 8.73 7.71 -20.25
C GLY A 294 7.98 6.76 -19.32
N ILE A 295 8.31 5.47 -19.38
CA ILE A 295 7.67 4.40 -18.62
C ILE A 295 8.65 3.74 -17.64
N GLU A 296 8.10 3.01 -16.67
CA GLU A 296 8.89 2.36 -15.64
C GLU A 296 9.71 1.16 -16.16
N PHE A 297 10.77 0.81 -15.40
CA PHE A 297 11.65 -0.32 -15.67
C PHE A 297 11.93 -1.15 -14.41
N ILE A 298 11.88 -2.48 -14.55
CA ILE A 298 12.21 -3.47 -13.52
C ILE A 298 13.36 -4.35 -14.01
N ASP A 299 14.39 -4.50 -13.18
CA ASP A 299 15.61 -5.25 -13.46
C ASP A 299 15.68 -6.54 -12.63
N CYS A 300 15.19 -7.65 -13.18
CA CYS A 300 15.31 -8.96 -12.54
C CYS A 300 16.69 -9.62 -12.76
N GLN A 301 17.44 -9.17 -13.76
CA GLN A 301 18.75 -9.72 -14.10
C GLN A 301 19.76 -9.48 -12.98
N THR A 302 19.70 -8.31 -12.33
CA THR A 302 20.61 -7.97 -11.24
C THR A 302 20.51 -8.96 -10.09
N LEU A 303 19.30 -9.31 -9.66
CA LEU A 303 19.09 -10.35 -8.64
C LEU A 303 19.60 -11.71 -9.12
N ASN A 304 19.28 -12.09 -10.36
CA ASN A 304 19.71 -13.37 -10.93
C ASN A 304 21.24 -13.52 -10.94
N ARG A 305 21.94 -12.49 -11.40
CA ARG A 305 23.41 -12.48 -11.43
C ARG A 305 23.98 -12.61 -10.02
N GLU A 306 23.37 -11.92 -9.07
CA GLU A 306 23.83 -11.86 -7.69
C GLU A 306 23.69 -13.20 -6.96
N ILE A 307 22.80 -14.09 -7.41
CA ILE A 307 22.65 -15.45 -6.90
C ILE A 307 23.40 -16.49 -7.76
N GLY A 308 24.44 -16.07 -8.49
CA GLY A 308 25.27 -16.99 -9.29
C GLY A 308 24.75 -17.26 -10.71
N THR A 309 23.68 -16.60 -11.16
CA THR A 309 22.87 -16.97 -12.34
C THR A 309 22.17 -18.29 -12.08
N LEU A 310 20.85 -18.23 -11.86
CA LEU A 310 20.05 -19.38 -11.44
C LEU A 310 20.36 -20.64 -12.27
N ASP A 311 21.10 -21.55 -11.64
CA ASP A 311 21.57 -22.79 -12.24
C ASP A 311 20.56 -23.92 -11.98
N VAL A 312 20.54 -24.89 -12.91
CA VAL A 312 19.68 -26.08 -12.85
C VAL A 312 20.05 -26.95 -11.65
N GLY A 313 19.03 -27.46 -10.99
CA GLY A 313 19.15 -28.39 -9.86
C GLY A 313 17.76 -28.85 -9.38
N PRO A 314 17.64 -29.41 -8.17
CA PRO A 314 16.39 -29.97 -7.68
C PRO A 314 15.22 -28.97 -7.68
N PHE A 315 15.53 -27.68 -7.52
CA PHE A 315 14.53 -26.61 -7.40
C PHE A 315 14.32 -25.81 -8.69
N HIS A 316 14.92 -26.21 -9.82
CA HIS A 316 14.87 -25.49 -11.09
C HIS A 316 15.23 -26.41 -12.28
N GLN A 317 14.35 -26.49 -13.29
CA GLN A 317 14.59 -27.28 -14.52
C GLN A 317 14.47 -26.41 -15.78
N GLY A 318 15.24 -25.32 -15.86
CA GLY A 318 15.14 -24.35 -16.95
C GLY A 318 14.03 -23.30 -16.75
N HIS A 319 13.06 -23.57 -15.87
CA HIS A 319 12.05 -22.64 -15.36
C HIS A 319 12.08 -22.58 -13.84
N PRO A 320 11.93 -21.40 -13.20
CA PRO A 320 11.93 -21.30 -11.75
C PRO A 320 10.79 -22.09 -11.09
N GLY A 321 11.12 -22.89 -10.08
CA GLY A 321 10.18 -23.59 -9.22
C GLY A 321 9.81 -22.79 -7.97
N THR A 322 9.07 -23.41 -7.04
CA THR A 322 8.54 -22.75 -5.83
C THR A 322 9.60 -21.98 -5.02
N ARG A 323 10.82 -22.55 -4.84
CA ARG A 323 11.89 -21.88 -4.09
C ARG A 323 12.62 -20.80 -4.88
N THR A 324 12.71 -20.97 -6.19
CA THR A 324 13.61 -20.18 -7.05
C THR A 324 12.87 -19.07 -7.80
N ASN A 325 11.54 -19.10 -7.84
CA ASN A 325 10.72 -18.09 -8.52
C ASN A 325 10.83 -16.66 -7.95
N GLY A 326 11.46 -16.49 -6.78
CA GLY A 326 11.81 -15.19 -6.20
C GLY A 326 12.73 -14.36 -7.07
N VAL A 327 13.51 -14.98 -7.97
CA VAL A 327 14.29 -14.28 -9.00
C VAL A 327 13.43 -13.37 -9.88
N PHE A 328 12.12 -13.64 -9.93
CA PHE A 328 11.17 -12.88 -10.72
C PHE A 328 10.26 -11.98 -9.86
N TRP A 329 9.60 -12.50 -8.83
CA TRP A 329 8.63 -11.68 -8.08
C TRP A 329 9.26 -10.70 -7.10
N LEU A 330 10.47 -10.95 -6.58
CA LEU A 330 11.09 -10.03 -5.60
C LEU A 330 11.42 -8.66 -6.23
N PRO A 331 12.11 -8.57 -7.38
CA PRO A 331 12.37 -7.27 -8.02
C PRO A 331 11.09 -6.53 -8.42
N ILE A 332 10.06 -7.26 -8.86
CA ILE A 332 8.75 -6.68 -9.19
C ILE A 332 8.08 -6.13 -7.93
N LEU A 333 8.09 -6.87 -6.82
CA LEU A 333 7.51 -6.43 -5.55
C LEU A 333 8.19 -5.15 -5.03
N GLU A 334 9.53 -5.10 -5.03
CA GLU A 334 10.25 -3.90 -4.57
C GLU A 334 9.89 -2.65 -5.37
N HIS A 335 9.68 -2.81 -6.68
CA HIS A 335 9.24 -1.73 -7.54
C HIS A 335 7.80 -1.33 -7.22
N LEU A 336 6.87 -2.29 -7.19
CA LEU A 336 5.43 -2.00 -7.02
C LEU A 336 5.07 -1.46 -5.64
N ARG A 337 5.87 -1.73 -4.61
CA ARG A 337 5.71 -1.14 -3.26
C ARG A 337 5.81 0.39 -3.24
N GLN A 338 6.53 0.95 -4.21
CA GLN A 338 6.69 2.40 -4.39
C GLN A 338 5.49 3.02 -5.10
N LEU A 339 4.73 2.20 -5.84
CA LEU A 339 3.47 2.58 -6.46
C LEU A 339 2.31 2.30 -5.48
N LYS A 340 1.16 2.91 -5.74
CA LYS A 340 -0.08 2.67 -4.97
C LYS A 340 -1.27 2.53 -5.93
N PRO A 341 -2.22 1.62 -5.64
CA PRO A 341 -3.50 1.63 -6.32
C PRO A 341 -4.28 2.89 -5.93
N ASP A 342 -5.06 3.42 -6.86
CA ASP A 342 -6.01 4.48 -6.56
C ASP A 342 -7.22 3.87 -5.85
N ASN A 343 -7.67 2.72 -6.35
CA ASN A 343 -8.80 1.96 -5.84
C ASN A 343 -8.56 0.46 -6.04
N SER A 344 -8.69 -0.35 -4.98
CA SER A 344 -8.50 -1.80 -5.09
C SER A 344 -9.27 -2.56 -4.03
N ILE A 345 -9.79 -3.75 -4.37
CA ILE A 345 -10.31 -4.73 -3.43
C ILE A 345 -9.42 -5.97 -3.46
N LYS A 346 -9.00 -6.42 -2.27
CA LYS A 346 -8.31 -7.69 -2.08
C LYS A 346 -9.04 -8.54 -1.03
N ILE A 347 -9.19 -9.82 -1.32
CA ILE A 347 -9.96 -10.75 -0.51
C ILE A 347 -9.07 -11.92 -0.10
N TYR A 348 -9.18 -12.32 1.17
CA TYR A 348 -8.35 -13.36 1.73
C TYR A 348 -9.16 -14.32 2.58
N ARG A 349 -8.75 -15.59 2.56
CA ARG A 349 -9.17 -16.61 3.53
C ARG A 349 -8.25 -16.59 4.73
N LYS A 350 -8.73 -17.00 5.91
CA LYS A 350 -7.82 -17.38 6.99
C LYS A 350 -6.99 -18.57 6.52
N ARG A 351 -5.69 -18.59 6.80
CA ARG A 351 -4.85 -19.77 6.55
C ARG A 351 -5.21 -20.89 7.52
N ASP A 352 -5.19 -22.12 7.05
CA ASP A 352 -5.55 -23.30 7.85
C ASP A 352 -4.56 -23.53 8.99
N GLU A 353 -3.27 -23.35 8.73
CA GLU A 353 -2.21 -23.47 9.73
C GLU A 353 -2.28 -22.39 10.83
N PHE A 354 -2.97 -21.28 10.57
CA PHE A 354 -3.17 -20.23 11.56
C PHE A 354 -4.36 -20.58 12.46
N THR A 355 -4.05 -21.06 13.67
CA THR A 355 -5.06 -21.28 14.70
C THR A 355 -5.36 -19.95 15.40
N ALA A 356 -6.62 -19.51 15.33
CA ALA A 356 -7.11 -18.37 16.09
C ALA A 356 -8.06 -18.87 17.18
N SER A 357 -7.70 -18.66 18.45
CA SER A 357 -8.56 -18.99 19.61
C SER A 357 -9.60 -17.90 19.87
N ASP A 358 -9.29 -16.68 19.45
CA ASP A 358 -10.13 -15.49 19.52
C ASP A 358 -9.95 -14.63 18.27
N MET A 359 -10.98 -13.85 17.94
CA MET A 359 -10.97 -12.99 16.75
C MET A 359 -9.90 -11.90 16.81
N SER A 360 -9.48 -11.45 17.99
CA SER A 360 -8.39 -10.47 18.15
C SER A 360 -7.04 -11.00 17.63
N GLU A 361 -6.82 -12.33 17.61
CA GLU A 361 -5.60 -12.94 17.07
C GLU A 361 -5.48 -12.81 15.55
N LEU A 362 -6.60 -12.53 14.86
CA LEU A 362 -6.65 -12.24 13.43
C LEU A 362 -6.22 -10.81 13.08
N LEU A 363 -5.99 -9.93 14.08
CA LEU A 363 -5.36 -8.63 13.83
C LEU A 363 -3.89 -8.82 13.44
N TYR A 364 -3.38 -7.90 12.62
CA TYR A 364 -2.00 -7.92 12.16
C TYR A 364 -1.41 -6.51 11.97
N THR A 365 -0.09 -6.49 11.89
CA THR A 365 0.71 -5.32 11.51
C THR A 365 1.48 -5.65 10.23
N GLY A 366 1.31 -4.81 9.20
CA GLY A 366 2.03 -4.91 7.94
C GLY A 366 1.68 -6.15 7.09
N GLU A 367 2.31 -6.23 5.91
CA GLU A 367 2.05 -7.26 4.89
C GLU A 367 2.45 -8.66 5.37
N VAL A 368 3.58 -8.80 6.07
CA VAL A 368 4.05 -10.10 6.60
C VAL A 368 3.07 -10.67 7.64
N GLY A 369 2.57 -9.81 8.54
CA GLY A 369 1.58 -10.21 9.55
C GLY A 369 0.27 -10.67 8.92
N ARG A 370 -0.17 -10.01 7.84
CA ARG A 370 -1.31 -10.41 7.02
C ARG A 370 -1.04 -11.76 6.34
N TYR A 371 0.07 -11.87 5.62
CA TYR A 371 0.44 -13.05 4.84
C TYR A 371 0.52 -14.33 5.68
N ARG A 372 0.85 -14.24 6.97
CA ARG A 372 0.85 -15.39 7.89
C ARG A 372 -0.53 -15.85 8.36
N ARG A 373 -1.47 -14.92 8.47
CA ARG A 373 -2.83 -15.20 8.97
C ARG A 373 -3.79 -15.49 7.85
N PHE A 374 -3.55 -14.89 6.70
CA PHE A 374 -4.48 -14.84 5.59
C PHE A 374 -3.81 -15.22 4.29
N LYS A 375 -4.50 -16.03 3.49
CA LYS A 375 -4.14 -16.45 2.13
C LYS A 375 -5.06 -15.72 1.17
N GLU A 376 -4.50 -15.00 0.21
CA GLU A 376 -5.30 -14.33 -0.82
C GLU A 376 -6.05 -15.36 -1.66
N LEU A 377 -7.19 -14.96 -2.23
CA LEU A 377 -7.85 -15.75 -3.27
C LEU A 377 -6.88 -16.12 -4.40
N SER A 378 -7.09 -17.29 -5.01
CA SER A 378 -6.23 -17.75 -6.09
C SER A 378 -6.30 -16.81 -7.28
N VAL A 379 -5.14 -16.40 -7.78
CA VAL A 379 -4.97 -15.63 -9.01
C VAL A 379 -4.64 -16.58 -10.15
N SER A 380 -4.96 -16.24 -11.40
CA SER A 380 -4.61 -17.07 -12.56
C SER A 380 -3.13 -17.43 -12.63
N HIS A 381 -2.80 -18.72 -12.67
CA HIS A 381 -1.44 -19.21 -12.89
C HIS A 381 -1.44 -20.68 -13.33
N TYR A 382 -0.34 -21.16 -13.89
CA TYR A 382 -0.10 -22.59 -14.02
C TYR A 382 0.52 -23.15 -12.74
N ARG A 383 0.28 -24.44 -12.48
CA ARG A 383 0.88 -25.20 -11.38
C ARG A 383 1.24 -26.61 -11.81
N LEU A 384 2.02 -27.29 -10.97
CA LEU A 384 2.19 -28.74 -11.03
C LEU A 384 0.84 -29.43 -10.86
N ASN A 385 0.60 -30.47 -11.66
CA ASN A 385 -0.56 -31.33 -11.47
C ASN A 385 -0.49 -32.07 -10.12
N ASP A 386 -1.64 -32.52 -9.61
CA ASP A 386 -1.71 -33.15 -8.28
C ASP A 386 -0.89 -34.45 -8.19
N SER A 387 -0.69 -35.18 -9.30
CA SER A 387 0.17 -36.37 -9.33
C SER A 387 1.67 -36.07 -9.22
N ASN A 388 2.07 -34.82 -9.50
CA ASN A 388 3.47 -34.38 -9.46
C ASN A 388 3.73 -33.35 -8.34
N LYS A 389 2.72 -32.97 -7.55
CA LYS A 389 2.87 -31.93 -6.50
C LYS A 389 3.97 -32.28 -5.49
N GLU A 390 4.13 -33.55 -5.16
CA GLU A 390 5.17 -34.04 -4.23
C GLU A 390 6.60 -33.89 -4.79
N ARG A 391 6.74 -33.67 -6.11
CA ARG A 391 8.02 -33.51 -6.81
C ARG A 391 8.41 -32.05 -7.04
N PHE A 392 7.73 -31.08 -6.41
CA PHE A 392 8.00 -29.65 -6.60
C PHE A 392 9.43 -29.22 -6.23
N GLU A 393 10.13 -30.06 -5.46
CA GLU A 393 11.54 -29.89 -5.06
C GLU A 393 12.48 -30.91 -5.71
N GLN A 394 12.02 -31.57 -6.78
CA GLN A 394 12.72 -32.58 -7.57
C GLN A 394 12.52 -32.35 -9.07
N LEU A 395 12.64 -31.09 -9.50
CA LEU A 395 12.25 -30.65 -10.84
C LEU A 395 13.17 -31.21 -11.94
N ASP A 396 14.47 -31.36 -11.67
CA ASP A 396 15.45 -31.88 -12.63
C ASP A 396 15.39 -33.41 -12.82
N ALA A 397 14.52 -34.13 -12.10
CA ALA A 397 14.37 -35.59 -12.18
C ALA A 397 13.62 -36.10 -13.43
N GLY A 398 13.14 -35.21 -14.32
CA GLY A 398 12.95 -35.53 -15.74
C GLY A 398 11.60 -36.07 -16.23
N ASP A 399 10.47 -35.87 -15.53
CA ASP A 399 9.12 -36.25 -16.02
C ASP A 399 8.01 -35.33 -15.46
N ILE A 400 8.18 -34.01 -15.58
CA ILE A 400 7.21 -33.02 -15.08
C ILE A 400 6.55 -32.27 -16.24
N ASP A 401 5.90 -33.04 -17.12
CA ASP A 401 5.23 -32.51 -18.32
C ASP A 401 3.71 -32.70 -18.19
N SER A 402 3.02 -31.69 -17.64
CA SER A 402 1.57 -31.42 -17.78
C SER A 402 1.13 -30.43 -16.68
N PRO A 403 1.45 -29.13 -16.80
CA PRO A 403 0.95 -28.15 -15.85
C PRO A 403 -0.56 -27.99 -15.96
N VAL A 404 -1.20 -27.68 -14.83
CA VAL A 404 -2.64 -27.42 -14.74
C VAL A 404 -2.84 -25.93 -14.53
N PHE A 405 -3.83 -25.36 -15.22
CA PHE A 405 -4.23 -23.98 -15.02
C PHE A 405 -5.10 -23.85 -13.76
N VAL A 406 -4.83 -22.83 -12.96
CA VAL A 406 -5.63 -22.44 -11.80
C VAL A 406 -6.46 -21.23 -12.21
N ASP A 407 -7.78 -21.36 -12.06
CA ASP A 407 -8.70 -20.28 -12.36
C ASP A 407 -8.57 -19.11 -11.36
N ASP A 408 -8.77 -17.89 -11.87
CA ASP A 408 -8.79 -16.68 -11.06
C ASP A 408 -10.10 -16.61 -10.26
N GLU A 409 -10.02 -16.73 -8.94
CA GLU A 409 -11.20 -16.68 -8.07
C GLU A 409 -11.82 -15.29 -7.99
N TYR A 410 -11.06 -14.23 -8.29
CA TYR A 410 -11.67 -12.92 -8.46
C TYR A 410 -12.56 -12.88 -9.71
N MET A 411 -12.20 -13.56 -10.79
CA MET A 411 -13.09 -13.68 -11.96
C MET A 411 -14.37 -14.45 -11.64
N ARG A 412 -14.31 -15.45 -10.76
CA ARG A 412 -15.51 -16.14 -10.27
C ARG A 412 -16.47 -15.15 -9.62
N LEU A 413 -15.95 -14.28 -8.74
CA LEU A 413 -16.76 -13.20 -8.13
C LEU A 413 -17.27 -12.19 -9.17
N GLU A 414 -16.42 -11.77 -10.14
CA GLU A 414 -16.85 -10.89 -11.24
C GLU A 414 -18.03 -11.49 -12.05
N ASN A 415 -18.09 -12.82 -12.15
CA ASN A 415 -19.13 -13.56 -12.85
C ASN A 415 -20.32 -13.98 -11.95
N GLY A 416 -20.32 -13.60 -10.67
CA GLY A 416 -21.37 -14.00 -9.70
C GLY A 416 -21.30 -15.47 -9.27
N GLU A 417 -20.18 -16.14 -9.51
CA GLU A 417 -19.94 -17.52 -9.10
C GLU A 417 -19.47 -17.59 -7.64
N ALA A 418 -19.91 -18.63 -6.93
CA ALA A 418 -19.57 -18.82 -5.53
C ALA A 418 -18.07 -19.03 -5.33
N VAL A 419 -17.48 -18.31 -4.38
CA VAL A 419 -16.15 -18.55 -3.81
C VAL A 419 -16.34 -18.91 -2.34
N THR A 420 -15.83 -20.08 -1.96
CA THR A 420 -16.06 -20.65 -0.62
C THR A 420 -14.97 -20.23 0.36
N PHE A 421 -15.42 -19.96 1.58
CA PHE A 421 -14.62 -19.67 2.76
C PHE A 421 -15.00 -20.65 3.87
N ASP A 422 -14.05 -20.98 4.72
CA ASP A 422 -14.36 -21.58 6.02
C ASP A 422 -14.99 -20.50 6.92
N ASP A 423 -14.54 -20.38 8.16
CA ASP A 423 -15.20 -19.50 9.11
C ASP A 423 -14.97 -18.00 8.84
N PHE A 424 -13.89 -17.63 8.14
CA PHE A 424 -13.46 -16.23 8.02
C PHE A 424 -13.08 -15.82 6.60
N ALA A 425 -13.43 -14.58 6.25
CA ALA A 425 -12.86 -13.85 5.11
C ALA A 425 -12.38 -12.46 5.55
N LEU A 426 -11.23 -12.03 5.06
CA LEU A 426 -10.74 -10.65 5.19
C LEU A 426 -10.94 -9.95 3.84
N ILE A 427 -11.54 -8.77 3.87
CA ILE A 427 -11.65 -7.87 2.73
C ILE A 427 -10.86 -6.60 3.06
N GLU A 428 -9.88 -6.28 2.24
CA GLU A 428 -9.16 -5.01 2.29
C GLU A 428 -9.51 -4.17 1.07
N ALA A 429 -9.86 -2.91 1.30
CA ALA A 429 -10.20 -2.00 0.22
C ALA A 429 -9.43 -0.69 0.32
N THR A 430 -8.78 -0.31 -0.79
CA THR A 430 -8.23 1.02 -1.02
C THR A 430 -9.24 1.84 -1.80
N LEU A 431 -9.56 3.05 -1.32
CA LEU A 431 -10.57 3.92 -1.90
C LEU A 431 -9.95 5.23 -2.43
N ASP A 432 -10.63 5.91 -3.34
CA ASP A 432 -10.27 7.27 -3.75
C ASP A 432 -10.78 8.29 -2.73
N GLY A 433 -10.30 8.21 -1.50
CA GLY A 433 -10.72 9.09 -0.43
C GLY A 433 -10.12 8.70 0.91
N THR A 434 -10.41 9.49 1.93
CA THR A 434 -10.00 9.24 3.32
C THR A 434 -11.20 9.40 4.24
N ALA A 435 -11.06 9.06 5.52
CA ALA A 435 -12.10 9.33 6.53
C ALA A 435 -12.59 10.79 6.57
N LYS A 436 -11.80 11.75 6.07
CA LYS A 436 -12.18 13.18 6.01
C LYS A 436 -12.97 13.54 4.76
N THR A 437 -12.80 12.79 3.67
CA THR A 437 -13.37 13.11 2.35
C THR A 437 -14.47 12.14 1.93
N ILE A 438 -14.55 10.97 2.57
CA ILE A 438 -15.66 10.03 2.44
C ILE A 438 -16.69 10.32 3.53
N GLU A 439 -17.95 10.48 3.12
CA GLU A 439 -19.07 10.83 4.00
C GLU A 439 -19.85 9.61 4.48
N ALA A 440 -19.96 8.61 3.62
CA ALA A 440 -20.60 7.34 3.90
C ALA A 440 -20.02 6.25 2.99
N LEU A 441 -20.08 5.01 3.46
CA LEU A 441 -19.63 3.82 2.75
C LEU A 441 -20.61 2.68 3.00
N ARG A 442 -20.81 1.81 2.02
CA ARG A 442 -21.55 0.57 2.13
C ARG A 442 -20.69 -0.58 1.66
N LEU A 443 -20.49 -1.57 2.52
CA LEU A 443 -20.04 -2.88 2.10
C LEU A 443 -21.26 -3.66 1.64
N ILE A 444 -21.24 -4.14 0.40
CA ILE A 444 -22.28 -4.96 -0.19
C ILE A 444 -21.64 -6.29 -0.56
N VAL A 445 -22.17 -7.38 -0.02
CA VAL A 445 -21.72 -8.73 -0.32
C VAL A 445 -22.91 -9.57 -0.75
N SER A 446 -22.72 -10.47 -1.71
CA SER A 446 -23.75 -11.41 -2.11
C SER A 446 -23.34 -12.85 -1.77
N GLY A 447 -24.32 -13.71 -1.51
CA GLY A 447 -24.10 -15.12 -1.20
C GLY A 447 -24.80 -15.57 0.07
N SER A 448 -24.05 -16.23 0.95
CA SER A 448 -24.58 -16.78 2.20
C SER A 448 -25.18 -15.70 3.11
N THR A 449 -26.37 -15.97 3.67
CA THR A 449 -26.96 -15.11 4.71
C THR A 449 -26.41 -15.43 6.09
N GLY A 450 -26.57 -14.50 7.04
CA GLY A 450 -26.13 -14.66 8.43
C GLY A 450 -24.63 -14.51 8.64
N VAL A 451 -23.92 -13.91 7.69
CA VAL A 451 -22.50 -13.53 7.85
C VAL A 451 -22.43 -12.29 8.74
N SER A 452 -21.64 -12.38 9.82
CA SER A 452 -21.34 -11.24 10.70
C SER A 452 -20.19 -10.44 10.09
N VAL A 453 -20.27 -9.12 10.18
CA VAL A 453 -19.29 -8.20 9.62
C VAL A 453 -18.67 -7.38 10.73
N TYR A 454 -17.35 -7.41 10.77
CA TYR A 454 -16.53 -6.61 11.65
C TYR A 454 -15.70 -5.65 10.81
N VAL A 455 -15.48 -4.45 11.34
CA VAL A 455 -14.55 -3.48 10.77
C VAL A 455 -13.42 -3.23 11.77
N ARG A 456 -12.19 -3.03 11.29
CA ARG A 456 -11.10 -2.65 12.20
C ARG A 456 -11.36 -1.24 12.74
N ASP A 457 -11.31 -1.05 14.05
CA ASP A 457 -11.31 0.26 14.71
C ASP A 457 -9.89 0.61 15.14
N TRP A 458 -9.31 1.62 14.48
CA TRP A 458 -7.96 2.11 14.76
C TRP A 458 -7.88 3.03 15.98
N LEU A 459 -9.02 3.56 16.43
CA LEU A 459 -9.15 4.48 17.54
C LEU A 459 -9.84 3.84 18.76
N ASP A 460 -9.85 2.50 18.81
CA ASP A 460 -10.41 1.75 19.93
C ASP A 460 -9.69 2.09 21.25
N ILE A 461 -10.48 2.44 22.27
CA ILE A 461 -9.99 2.94 23.56
C ILE A 461 -9.36 1.81 24.37
N ASP A 462 -9.90 0.60 24.30
CA ASP A 462 -9.43 -0.54 25.10
C ASP A 462 -8.12 -1.11 24.54
N ALA A 463 -7.93 -1.05 23.23
CA ALA A 463 -6.68 -1.36 22.54
C ALA A 463 -5.64 -0.24 22.66
N ALA A 464 -6.05 0.99 22.97
CA ALA A 464 -5.13 2.11 23.14
C ALA A 464 -4.18 1.90 24.35
N ILE A 465 -3.00 2.50 24.23
CA ILE A 465 -2.02 2.54 25.31
C ILE A 465 -2.22 3.86 26.06
N PRO A 466 -2.51 3.84 27.38
CA PRO A 466 -2.73 5.07 28.11
C PRO A 466 -1.47 5.92 28.08
N GLY A 467 -1.66 7.22 27.78
CA GLY A 467 -0.59 8.20 27.85
C GLY A 467 0.05 8.23 29.24
N LYS A 468 1.35 8.53 29.29
CA LYS A 468 2.10 8.62 30.56
C LYS A 468 1.53 9.75 31.43
N LYS A 469 1.14 9.43 32.67
CA LYS A 469 0.91 10.46 33.70
C LYS A 469 2.24 11.05 34.14
N GLN A 470 2.31 12.36 34.31
CA GLN A 470 3.53 13.00 34.80
C GLN A 470 3.95 12.35 36.13
N GLY A 471 5.21 11.90 36.21
CA GLY A 471 5.76 11.21 37.38
C GLY A 471 5.60 9.69 37.42
N THR A 472 4.90 9.04 36.47
CA THR A 472 4.87 7.57 36.37
C THR A 472 6.01 7.04 35.50
N LEU A 473 6.31 5.74 35.59
CA LEU A 473 7.19 5.08 34.62
C LEU A 473 6.45 4.96 33.28
N PRO A 474 7.16 5.09 32.13
CA PRO A 474 6.56 4.96 30.80
C PRO A 474 6.18 3.51 30.45
N THR A 475 6.75 2.52 31.14
CA THR A 475 6.60 1.08 30.87
C THR A 475 5.77 0.41 31.96
N THR A 476 4.51 0.80 32.10
CA THR A 476 3.56 0.07 32.95
C THR A 476 3.36 -1.36 32.43
N PRO A 477 2.87 -2.31 33.26
CA PRO A 477 2.53 -3.65 32.77
C PRO A 477 1.61 -3.63 31.54
N GLU A 478 0.60 -2.76 31.54
CA GLU A 478 -0.30 -2.56 30.41
C GLU A 478 0.42 -2.05 29.14
N TYR A 479 1.37 -1.12 29.28
CA TYR A 479 2.19 -0.69 28.14
C TYR A 479 2.95 -1.89 27.57
N LEU A 480 3.61 -2.67 28.43
CA LEU A 480 4.43 -3.81 28.02
C LEU A 480 3.61 -4.93 27.36
N GLU A 481 2.33 -5.06 27.71
CA GLU A 481 1.39 -5.99 27.09
C GLU A 481 0.97 -5.56 25.67
N LYS A 482 0.81 -4.24 25.44
CA LYS A 482 0.20 -3.69 24.20
C LYS A 482 1.18 -3.12 23.17
N TRP A 483 2.38 -2.66 23.57
CA TRP A 483 3.23 -1.78 22.72
C TRP A 483 3.71 -2.37 21.39
N ASP A 484 3.95 -3.70 21.33
CA ASP A 484 4.39 -4.40 20.11
C ASP A 484 3.25 -5.25 19.50
N GLN A 485 2.01 -5.06 19.97
CA GLN A 485 0.85 -5.78 19.44
C GLN A 485 0.24 -5.05 18.24
N PRO A 486 -0.51 -5.77 17.37
CA PRO A 486 -1.33 -5.15 16.34
C PRO A 486 -2.25 -4.07 16.90
N ARG A 487 -2.33 -2.93 16.21
CA ARG A 487 -3.11 -1.76 16.65
C ARG A 487 -4.59 -1.92 16.35
N GLY A 488 -5.43 -1.36 17.22
CA GLY A 488 -6.88 -1.34 17.05
C GLY A 488 -7.57 -2.64 17.47
N ALA A 489 -8.87 -2.72 17.22
CA ALA A 489 -9.71 -3.87 17.56
C ALA A 489 -10.68 -4.19 16.41
N TRP A 490 -11.22 -5.41 16.37
CA TRP A 490 -12.36 -5.72 15.49
C TRP A 490 -13.65 -5.25 16.16
N ARG A 491 -14.39 -4.37 15.50
CA ARG A 491 -15.68 -3.84 15.95
C ARG A 491 -16.81 -4.43 15.13
N ASP A 492 -17.78 -5.04 15.80
CA ASP A 492 -19.00 -5.56 15.17
C ASP A 492 -19.83 -4.39 14.60
N VAL A 493 -20.16 -4.48 13.31
CA VAL A 493 -21.00 -3.49 12.60
C VAL A 493 -22.31 -4.11 12.10
N GLY A 494 -22.59 -5.34 12.51
CA GLY A 494 -23.84 -6.04 12.25
C GLY A 494 -23.66 -7.31 11.42
N SER A 495 -24.78 -7.83 10.96
CA SER A 495 -24.83 -8.99 10.05
C SER A 495 -25.79 -8.68 8.91
N GLY A 496 -25.45 -9.15 7.71
CA GLY A 496 -26.24 -8.84 6.52
C GLY A 496 -25.43 -8.88 5.25
N LEU A 497 -26.13 -8.66 4.14
CA LEU A 497 -25.56 -8.54 2.80
C LEU A 497 -25.19 -7.09 2.45
N GLU A 498 -25.64 -6.13 3.27
CA GLU A 498 -25.31 -4.71 3.12
C GLU A 498 -25.05 -4.13 4.51
N ILE A 499 -23.91 -3.48 4.68
CA ILE A 499 -23.50 -2.79 5.91
C ILE A 499 -23.13 -1.36 5.57
N GLU A 500 -23.86 -0.40 6.12
CA GLU A 500 -23.59 1.03 5.95
C GLU A 500 -22.76 1.58 7.12
N LEU A 501 -21.66 2.25 6.80
CA LEU A 501 -20.81 3.00 7.72
C LEU A 501 -20.94 4.49 7.40
N LEU A 502 -21.26 5.29 8.41
CA LEU A 502 -21.35 6.74 8.27
C LEU A 502 -20.00 7.38 8.61
N GLN A 503 -19.83 8.66 8.34
CA GLN A 503 -18.60 9.40 8.62
C GLN A 503 -18.07 9.19 10.05
N ALA A 504 -18.95 9.09 11.05
CA ALA A 504 -18.58 8.83 12.44
C ALA A 504 -17.87 7.46 12.61
N ASP A 505 -18.29 6.43 11.87
CA ASP A 505 -17.62 5.13 11.82
C ASP A 505 -16.32 5.21 11.03
N LEU A 506 -16.31 5.93 9.90
CA LEU A 506 -15.15 5.99 9.01
C LEU A 506 -13.92 6.64 9.66
N VAL A 507 -14.11 7.61 10.56
CA VAL A 507 -13.03 8.21 11.36
C VAL A 507 -12.31 7.18 12.23
N HIS A 508 -13.02 6.16 12.68
CA HIS A 508 -12.47 5.05 13.45
C HIS A 508 -11.87 3.97 12.53
N SER A 509 -12.51 3.74 11.39
CA SER A 509 -12.30 2.52 10.62
C SER A 509 -11.34 2.62 9.44
N MET A 510 -11.09 3.83 8.92
CA MET A 510 -10.14 4.02 7.83
C MET A 510 -8.74 4.38 8.35
N ASN A 511 -7.73 3.71 7.82
CA ASN A 511 -6.34 4.15 7.94
C ASN A 511 -5.92 4.79 6.62
N LYS A 512 -5.88 6.12 6.59
CA LYS A 512 -5.74 6.93 5.38
C LYS A 512 -6.86 6.61 4.39
N ASP A 513 -6.56 5.86 3.33
CA ASP A 513 -7.42 5.48 2.22
C ASP A 513 -7.79 4.00 2.22
N CYS A 514 -7.38 3.26 3.24
CA CYS A 514 -7.65 1.83 3.38
C CYS A 514 -8.69 1.56 4.48
N ILE A 515 -9.61 0.64 4.20
CA ILE A 515 -10.56 0.07 5.16
C ILE A 515 -10.46 -1.46 5.13
N GLN A 516 -10.67 -2.10 6.30
CA GLN A 516 -10.54 -3.54 6.48
C GLN A 516 -11.81 -4.11 7.11
N PHE A 517 -12.39 -5.11 6.46
CA PHE A 517 -13.55 -5.86 6.97
C PHE A 517 -13.15 -7.31 7.24
N LEU A 518 -13.59 -7.84 8.37
CA LEU A 518 -13.52 -9.26 8.68
C LEU A 518 -14.94 -9.82 8.70
N LEU A 519 -15.19 -10.80 7.83
CA LEU A 519 -16.44 -11.52 7.73
C LEU A 519 -16.31 -12.83 8.50
N TYR A 520 -17.37 -13.20 9.22
CA TYR A 520 -17.39 -14.42 10.01
C TYR A 520 -18.72 -15.16 9.94
N LYS A 521 -18.65 -16.47 9.72
CA LYS A 521 -19.77 -17.40 9.90
C LYS A 521 -19.25 -18.80 10.21
N SER A 522 -19.61 -19.32 11.39
CA SER A 522 -19.23 -20.68 11.79
C SER A 522 -19.79 -21.73 10.82
N GLY A 523 -18.93 -22.65 10.39
CA GLY A 523 -19.27 -23.76 9.50
C GLY A 523 -19.17 -23.43 8.01
N GLY A 524 -18.53 -22.31 7.65
CA GLY A 524 -18.32 -21.93 6.26
C GLY A 524 -19.36 -20.99 5.67
N PHE A 525 -18.96 -20.29 4.62
CA PHE A 525 -19.84 -19.46 3.80
C PHE A 525 -19.32 -19.26 2.38
N ASP A 526 -20.24 -18.90 1.48
CA ASP A 526 -19.91 -18.54 0.09
C ASP A 526 -20.15 -17.04 -0.13
N LEU A 527 -19.21 -16.41 -0.85
CA LEU A 527 -19.39 -15.11 -1.47
C LEU A 527 -19.57 -15.26 -2.97
N HIS A 528 -20.48 -14.49 -3.56
CA HIS A 528 -20.69 -14.44 -5.01
C HIS A 528 -20.27 -13.10 -5.61
N ASP A 529 -20.23 -12.04 -4.79
CA ASP A 529 -19.81 -10.70 -5.19
C ASP A 529 -19.40 -9.90 -3.95
N VAL A 530 -18.52 -8.93 -4.16
CA VAL A 530 -18.08 -7.95 -3.17
C VAL A 530 -18.01 -6.58 -3.83
N GLU A 531 -18.83 -5.66 -3.33
CA GLU A 531 -18.89 -4.28 -3.75
C GLU A 531 -18.72 -3.35 -2.54
N ILE A 532 -18.05 -2.22 -2.77
CA ILE A 532 -18.00 -1.10 -1.84
C ILE A 532 -18.53 0.13 -2.55
N SER A 533 -19.67 0.62 -2.08
CA SER A 533 -20.26 1.87 -2.54
C SER A 533 -19.87 2.98 -1.56
N TYR A 534 -19.43 4.16 -2.01
CA TYR A 534 -19.05 5.26 -1.13
C TYR A 534 -19.45 6.64 -1.68
N LYS A 535 -19.71 7.58 -0.78
CA LYS A 535 -20.01 8.99 -1.09
C LYS A 535 -18.84 9.89 -0.77
N GLY A 536 -18.64 10.89 -1.63
CA GLY A 536 -17.50 11.79 -1.57
C GLY A 536 -16.29 11.17 -2.27
N GLY A 537 -15.11 11.68 -1.98
CA GLY A 537 -13.88 11.20 -2.60
C GLY A 537 -12.80 12.26 -2.71
N GLY A 538 -11.74 11.90 -3.42
CA GLY A 538 -10.53 12.68 -3.53
C GLY A 538 -9.60 12.45 -2.35
N LYS A 539 -8.38 12.02 -2.68
CA LYS A 539 -7.24 11.99 -1.76
C LYS A 539 -6.06 12.76 -2.35
N ASN A 540 -5.23 13.32 -1.48
CA ASN A 540 -3.97 13.90 -1.93
C ASN A 540 -3.11 12.79 -2.53
N LYS A 541 -2.46 13.08 -3.67
CA LYS A 541 -1.45 12.19 -4.22
C LYS A 541 -0.40 11.91 -3.16
N SER A 542 -0.03 10.63 -3.04
CA SER A 542 1.06 10.25 -2.15
C SER A 542 2.35 10.92 -2.63
N ALA A 543 3.18 11.37 -1.70
CA ALA A 543 4.49 11.89 -2.05
C ALA A 543 5.31 10.78 -2.72
N GLU A 544 5.94 11.09 -3.84
CA GLU A 544 6.89 10.19 -4.48
C GLU A 544 8.07 9.92 -3.53
N GLN A 545 8.43 8.65 -3.38
CA GLN A 545 9.64 8.28 -2.66
C GLN A 545 10.84 8.39 -3.60
N LEU A 546 11.83 9.19 -3.21
CA LEU A 546 13.09 9.26 -3.94
C LEU A 546 13.86 7.95 -3.77
N ARG A 547 14.25 7.33 -4.89
CA ARG A 547 15.16 6.17 -4.89
C ARG A 547 16.57 6.60 -4.55
N LEU A 548 17.09 6.07 -3.46
CA LEU A 548 18.49 6.24 -3.08
C LEU A 548 19.38 5.39 -4.00
N HIS A 549 20.49 5.96 -4.44
CA HIS A 549 21.49 5.26 -5.25
C HIS A 549 22.77 5.05 -4.45
N VAL A 550 23.18 3.80 -4.29
CA VAL A 550 24.46 3.45 -3.65
C VAL A 550 25.62 4.08 -4.44
N SER A 551 26.52 4.77 -3.73
CA SER A 551 27.67 5.46 -4.36
C SER A 551 28.97 5.42 -3.56
N GLY A 552 28.91 5.03 -2.28
CA GLY A 552 30.08 4.94 -1.40
C GLY A 552 30.84 3.61 -1.48
N GLU A 553 31.98 3.59 -0.79
CA GLU A 553 32.74 2.36 -0.52
C GLU A 553 32.03 1.48 0.51
N GLU A 554 32.44 0.21 0.56
CA GLU A 554 31.97 -0.75 1.55
C GLU A 554 32.43 -0.37 2.96
N LEU A 555 31.48 -0.35 3.91
CA LEU A 555 31.74 0.01 5.31
C LEU A 555 31.75 -1.20 6.25
N VAL A 556 31.15 -2.32 5.86
CA VAL A 556 31.18 -3.57 6.64
C VAL A 556 32.54 -4.23 6.45
N GLY A 557 33.31 -4.37 7.54
CA GLY A 557 34.68 -4.88 7.48
C GLY A 557 34.76 -6.34 7.06
N THR A 558 33.93 -7.19 7.69
CA THR A 558 33.77 -8.60 7.30
C THR A 558 32.33 -8.81 6.84
N GLN A 559 32.14 -8.99 5.54
CA GLN A 559 30.81 -9.02 4.91
C GLN A 559 30.13 -10.39 4.98
N THR A 560 30.92 -11.46 4.93
CA THR A 560 30.47 -12.86 4.94
C THR A 560 30.29 -13.36 6.38
N VAL A 561 29.50 -14.43 6.52
CA VAL A 561 29.23 -15.10 7.81
C VAL A 561 29.63 -16.58 7.79
N ALA A 562 30.60 -16.93 6.94
CA ALA A 562 31.21 -18.27 6.91
C ALA A 562 31.91 -18.58 8.24
N THR A 563 32.20 -19.85 8.55
CA THR A 563 32.85 -20.26 9.80
C THR A 563 34.14 -19.49 10.06
N SER A 564 34.95 -19.24 9.02
CA SER A 564 36.21 -18.48 9.15
C SER A 564 36.01 -17.01 9.51
N ASP A 565 34.84 -16.46 9.17
CA ASP A 565 34.54 -15.04 9.20
C ASP A 565 33.65 -14.67 10.38
N LEU A 566 32.89 -15.64 10.91
CA LEU A 566 31.96 -15.47 12.02
C LEU A 566 32.64 -14.98 13.31
N ALA A 567 33.94 -15.24 13.48
CA ALA A 567 34.73 -14.72 14.59
C ALA A 567 34.88 -13.18 14.58
N ALA A 568 34.68 -12.52 13.44
CA ALA A 568 34.63 -11.06 13.32
C ALA A 568 33.26 -10.47 13.70
N TRP A 569 32.25 -11.32 13.89
CA TRP A 569 30.90 -10.92 14.27
C TRP A 569 30.68 -11.11 15.77
N THR A 570 29.99 -10.16 16.39
CA THR A 570 29.48 -10.34 17.76
C THR A 570 28.23 -11.20 17.70
N GLN A 571 28.23 -12.30 18.45
CA GLN A 571 27.17 -13.30 18.44
C GLN A 571 26.46 -13.36 19.78
N THR A 572 25.16 -13.61 19.75
CA THR A 572 24.38 -14.08 20.92
C THR A 572 23.68 -15.36 20.53
N GLY A 573 23.55 -16.29 21.48
CA GLY A 573 23.03 -17.63 21.22
C GLY A 573 24.12 -18.55 20.66
N SER A 574 23.73 -19.43 19.74
CA SER A 574 24.60 -20.37 19.05
C SER A 574 24.32 -20.36 17.55
N PRO A 575 24.54 -19.24 16.83
CA PRO A 575 24.38 -19.20 15.38
C PRO A 575 25.24 -20.30 14.74
N ASN A 576 24.63 -21.12 13.89
CA ASN A 576 25.31 -22.20 13.20
C ASN A 576 25.68 -21.77 11.78
N THR A 577 26.77 -22.30 11.25
CA THR A 577 27.12 -22.14 9.84
C THR A 577 26.97 -23.46 9.10
N LEU A 578 26.52 -23.41 7.86
CA LEU A 578 26.38 -24.57 6.99
C LEU A 578 26.72 -24.23 5.54
N THR A 579 27.04 -25.25 4.75
CA THR A 579 27.05 -25.16 3.29
C THR A 579 25.63 -25.41 2.79
N PRO A 580 24.99 -24.45 2.10
CA PRO A 580 23.66 -24.64 1.54
C PRO A 580 23.61 -25.81 0.56
N ILE A 581 22.53 -26.60 0.58
CA ILE A 581 22.31 -27.68 -0.42
C ILE A 581 22.23 -27.18 -1.87
N ASP A 582 21.97 -25.89 -2.05
CA ASP A 582 21.97 -25.18 -3.34
C ASP A 582 23.06 -24.10 -3.38
N VAL A 583 24.25 -24.38 -2.84
CA VAL A 583 25.37 -23.42 -2.74
C VAL A 583 25.71 -22.72 -4.07
N TYR A 584 25.51 -23.38 -5.21
CA TYR A 584 25.71 -22.81 -6.54
C TYR A 584 24.78 -21.61 -6.83
N ASN A 585 23.61 -21.57 -6.19
CA ASN A 585 22.65 -20.47 -6.24
C ASN A 585 22.70 -19.57 -4.99
N ALA A 586 23.77 -19.63 -4.19
CA ALA A 586 23.96 -18.71 -3.07
C ALA A 586 24.49 -17.33 -3.55
N PRO A 587 24.32 -16.25 -2.77
CA PRO A 587 24.77 -14.92 -3.18
C PRO A 587 26.26 -14.89 -3.50
N CYS A 588 26.66 -14.11 -4.51
CA CYS A 588 28.06 -13.96 -4.92
C CYS A 588 28.95 -13.58 -3.75
N ASN A 589 30.15 -14.14 -3.69
CA ASN A 589 31.13 -13.79 -2.68
C ASN A 589 31.63 -12.36 -2.92
N PRO A 590 31.59 -11.46 -1.92
CA PRO A 590 32.07 -10.09 -2.10
C PRO A 590 33.55 -9.98 -2.51
N LEU A 591 34.37 -10.97 -2.16
CA LEU A 591 35.79 -11.03 -2.51
C LEU A 591 36.06 -11.75 -3.85
N ASP A 592 35.08 -12.51 -4.35
CA ASP A 592 35.15 -13.21 -5.63
C ASP A 592 33.76 -13.26 -6.25
N ILE A 593 33.41 -12.18 -6.96
CA ILE A 593 32.06 -11.97 -7.50
C ILE A 593 31.60 -13.02 -8.52
N ASN A 594 32.51 -13.88 -9.00
CA ASN A 594 32.19 -14.95 -9.94
C ASN A 594 31.85 -16.28 -9.25
N ASN A 595 32.02 -16.36 -7.94
CA ASN A 595 31.73 -17.55 -7.16
C ASN A 595 30.74 -17.23 -6.03
N PRO A 596 29.84 -18.15 -5.67
CA PRO A 596 28.94 -17.96 -4.53
C PRO A 596 29.70 -17.96 -3.20
N VAL A 597 29.08 -17.44 -2.14
CA VAL A 597 29.53 -17.73 -0.77
C VAL A 597 29.45 -19.23 -0.51
N SER A 598 30.48 -19.81 0.10
CA SER A 598 30.56 -21.26 0.34
C SER A 598 29.77 -21.73 1.56
N GLU A 599 29.48 -20.81 2.47
CA GLU A 599 28.77 -21.06 3.72
C GLU A 599 27.86 -19.89 4.06
N VAL A 600 26.79 -20.19 4.80
CA VAL A 600 25.81 -19.23 5.31
C VAL A 600 25.63 -19.46 6.80
N CYS A 601 25.08 -18.46 7.50
CA CYS A 601 24.77 -18.58 8.93
C CYS A 601 23.26 -18.68 9.14
N GLU A 602 22.83 -19.69 9.90
CA GLU A 602 21.46 -19.82 10.39
C GLU A 602 21.29 -19.04 11.68
N ILE A 603 20.33 -18.10 11.66
CA ILE A 603 19.88 -17.35 12.84
C ILE A 603 18.52 -17.88 13.26
N THR A 604 18.45 -18.48 14.44
CA THR A 604 17.18 -18.86 15.09
C THR A 604 16.55 -17.68 15.86
N ALA A 605 15.37 -17.90 16.43
CA ALA A 605 14.67 -16.89 17.23
C ALA A 605 15.44 -16.38 18.47
N THR A 606 16.46 -17.11 18.92
CA THR A 606 17.30 -16.72 20.06
C THR A 606 18.68 -16.20 19.66
N ASP A 607 19.04 -16.31 18.39
CA ASP A 607 20.35 -15.94 17.89
C ASP A 607 20.38 -14.50 17.38
N THR A 608 21.55 -13.88 17.46
CA THR A 608 21.78 -12.57 16.83
C THR A 608 23.19 -12.46 16.30
N LEU A 609 23.37 -11.72 15.20
CA LEU A 609 24.68 -11.31 14.66
C LEU A 609 24.79 -9.79 14.67
N SER A 610 25.92 -9.25 15.13
CA SER A 610 26.14 -7.81 15.22
C SER A 610 27.55 -7.41 14.77
N GLN A 611 27.65 -6.23 14.15
CA GLN A 611 28.91 -5.61 13.78
C GLN A 611 28.82 -4.09 14.05
N THR A 612 29.96 -3.49 14.37
CA THR A 612 30.14 -2.04 14.44
C THR A 612 30.99 -1.60 13.26
N VAL A 613 30.54 -0.58 12.52
CA VAL A 613 31.27 0.02 11.41
C VAL A 613 31.63 1.46 11.74
N VAL A 614 32.71 1.95 11.14
CA VAL A 614 33.16 3.34 11.30
C VAL A 614 32.64 4.17 10.12
N LEU A 615 31.85 5.19 10.42
CA LEU A 615 31.32 6.17 9.52
C LEU A 615 32.24 7.38 9.45
N ALA A 616 32.40 7.95 8.26
CA ALA A 616 33.14 9.18 8.12
C ALA A 616 32.38 10.35 8.79
N ALA A 617 33.06 11.09 9.67
CA ALA A 617 32.56 12.34 10.22
C ALA A 617 32.13 13.31 9.09
N GLY A 618 31.09 14.11 9.31
CA GLY A 618 30.60 15.06 8.32
C GLY A 618 29.67 16.11 8.90
N ALA A 619 29.64 17.29 8.26
CA ALA A 619 28.78 18.41 8.65
C ALA A 619 27.40 18.39 7.96
N ALA A 620 27.11 17.36 7.16
CA ALA A 620 25.87 17.21 6.41
C ALA A 620 25.16 15.90 6.79
N GLU A 621 23.85 15.86 6.55
CA GLU A 621 23.08 14.62 6.57
C GLU A 621 23.73 13.61 5.61
N LYS A 622 23.90 12.38 6.08
CA LYS A 622 24.39 11.26 5.27
C LYS A 622 23.35 10.16 5.21
N ARG A 623 23.27 9.51 4.05
CA ARG A 623 22.36 8.40 3.79
C ARG A 623 23.16 7.16 3.49
N TYR A 624 22.72 6.05 4.03
CA TYR A 624 23.34 4.75 3.86
C TYR A 624 22.28 3.72 3.49
N ILE A 625 22.69 2.68 2.77
CA ILE A 625 21.88 1.49 2.58
C ILE A 625 22.63 0.33 3.22
N LEU A 626 22.00 -0.30 4.20
CA LEU A 626 22.42 -1.59 4.74
C LEU A 626 21.66 -2.68 3.98
N THR A 627 22.38 -3.54 3.26
CA THR A 627 21.82 -4.67 2.53
C THR A 627 22.17 -5.97 3.25
N VAL A 628 21.15 -6.71 3.67
CA VAL A 628 21.31 -8.03 4.29
C VAL A 628 20.79 -9.09 3.32
N TRP A 629 21.67 -9.97 2.85
CA TRP A 629 21.29 -11.09 2.00
C TRP A 629 20.78 -12.24 2.85
N ALA A 630 19.47 -12.44 2.84
CA ALA A 630 18.79 -13.42 3.67
C ALA A 630 17.74 -14.23 2.90
N ARG A 631 17.44 -15.42 3.40
CA ARG A 631 16.31 -16.25 2.97
C ARG A 631 15.73 -17.06 4.12
N TYR A 632 14.47 -17.44 4.01
CA TYR A 632 13.87 -18.53 4.79
C TYR A 632 14.01 -19.81 3.97
N PHE A 633 14.72 -20.81 4.47
CA PHE A 633 14.98 -22.04 3.70
C PHE A 633 14.74 -23.26 4.58
N PRO A 634 13.48 -23.70 4.76
CA PRO A 634 13.19 -24.92 5.50
C PRO A 634 13.76 -26.13 4.77
N SER A 635 13.95 -27.25 5.49
CA SER A 635 14.43 -28.50 4.91
C SER A 635 13.62 -28.89 3.66
N ALA A 636 14.31 -29.36 2.62
CA ALA A 636 13.70 -29.72 1.35
C ALA A 636 13.08 -31.12 1.41
N TYR A 637 11.82 -31.26 1.01
CA TYR A 637 11.11 -32.52 0.79
C TYR A 637 11.48 -33.11 -0.58
N LEU A 638 12.43 -34.04 -0.60
CA LEU A 638 12.90 -34.68 -1.83
C LEU A 638 13.45 -36.10 -1.59
N ASP A 639 13.63 -36.90 -2.64
CA ASP A 639 14.25 -38.22 -2.55
C ASP A 639 15.77 -38.05 -2.44
N ASN A 640 16.30 -38.13 -1.22
CA ASN A 640 17.72 -37.88 -1.01
C ASN A 640 18.62 -39.03 -1.52
N SER A 641 18.04 -40.18 -1.84
CA SER A 641 18.78 -41.28 -2.47
C SER A 641 19.21 -40.94 -3.91
N ILE A 642 18.52 -39.99 -4.55
CA ILE A 642 18.85 -39.47 -5.89
C ILE A 642 19.92 -38.39 -5.81
N TYR A 643 19.75 -37.43 -4.88
CA TYR A 643 20.56 -36.20 -4.88
C TYR A 643 21.79 -36.25 -3.96
N GLY A 644 21.79 -37.10 -2.93
CA GLY A 644 22.92 -37.23 -2.00
C GLY A 644 23.29 -35.93 -1.28
N LEU A 645 22.30 -35.09 -0.98
CA LEU A 645 22.46 -33.82 -0.29
C LEU A 645 22.63 -34.03 1.22
N ASP A 646 23.03 -32.97 1.92
CA ASP A 646 23.16 -32.96 3.37
C ASP A 646 21.83 -33.37 4.05
N PRO A 647 21.80 -34.53 4.77
CA PRO A 647 20.58 -35.02 5.41
C PRO A 647 20.02 -34.07 6.48
N ALA A 648 20.81 -33.14 7.03
CA ALA A 648 20.31 -32.16 7.98
C ALA A 648 19.39 -31.10 7.32
N GLN A 649 19.51 -30.93 6.00
CA GLN A 649 18.79 -29.92 5.23
C GLN A 649 17.67 -30.55 4.37
N VAL A 650 17.37 -31.84 4.54
CA VAL A 650 16.44 -32.61 3.70
C VAL A 650 15.47 -33.42 4.57
N ILE A 651 14.22 -33.48 4.13
CA ILE A 651 13.21 -34.45 4.55
C ILE A 651 13.14 -35.49 3.43
N ASP A 652 13.72 -36.67 3.66
CA ASP A 652 13.90 -37.67 2.62
C ASP A 652 12.58 -38.39 2.28
N SER A 653 12.01 -38.07 1.12
CA SER A 653 10.74 -38.64 0.66
C SER A 653 10.83 -40.12 0.30
N SER A 654 12.04 -40.70 0.21
CA SER A 654 12.22 -42.12 -0.03
C SER A 654 12.09 -42.97 1.24
N GLU A 655 12.12 -42.35 2.43
CA GLU A 655 12.00 -43.04 3.70
C GLU A 655 10.55 -43.50 3.97
N GLY A 656 10.42 -44.73 4.47
CA GLY A 656 9.10 -45.30 4.76
C GLY A 656 8.35 -44.52 5.84
N GLY A 657 7.16 -43.99 5.49
CA GLY A 657 6.30 -43.23 6.40
C GLY A 657 6.39 -41.72 6.25
N VAL A 658 7.29 -41.22 5.39
CA VAL A 658 7.38 -39.81 5.02
C VAL A 658 6.39 -39.51 3.90
N ASP A 659 5.40 -38.68 4.19
CA ASP A 659 4.30 -38.32 3.27
C ASP A 659 4.24 -36.80 3.07
N PHE A 660 4.00 -36.37 1.83
CA PHE A 660 4.05 -34.96 1.44
C PHE A 660 3.09 -34.08 2.26
N ASP A 661 1.84 -34.52 2.45
CA ASP A 661 0.81 -33.70 3.09
C ASP A 661 1.04 -33.54 4.61
N THR A 662 1.89 -34.38 5.20
CA THR A 662 2.17 -34.37 6.65
C THR A 662 3.59 -33.96 7.02
N HIS A 663 4.55 -34.09 6.10
CA HIS A 663 5.96 -33.83 6.38
C HIS A 663 6.55 -32.67 5.57
N SER A 664 5.96 -32.30 4.42
CA SER A 664 6.46 -31.14 3.67
C SER A 664 6.27 -29.86 4.48
N LEU A 665 7.35 -29.08 4.61
CA LEU A 665 7.32 -27.78 5.27
C LEU A 665 6.83 -26.65 4.36
N ILE A 666 6.65 -26.94 3.07
CA ILE A 666 6.08 -26.03 2.08
C ILE A 666 4.91 -26.74 1.41
N THR A 667 3.73 -26.15 1.55
CA THR A 667 2.50 -26.58 0.87
C THR A 667 1.82 -25.36 0.26
N GLN A 668 0.77 -25.55 -0.54
CA GLN A 668 -0.02 -24.45 -1.09
C GLN A 668 -0.59 -23.48 -0.02
N ASP A 669 -0.70 -23.91 1.25
CA ASP A 669 -1.39 -23.16 2.32
C ASP A 669 -0.44 -22.56 3.36
N THR A 670 0.84 -22.94 3.34
CA THR A 670 1.89 -22.42 4.24
C THR A 670 2.21 -20.93 4.03
N ALA A 671 2.78 -20.25 5.03
CA ALA A 671 3.36 -18.91 4.91
C ALA A 671 4.91 -18.96 4.87
N ASP A 672 5.48 -18.88 3.66
CA ASP A 672 6.91 -19.10 3.39
C ASP A 672 7.77 -17.83 3.49
N VAL A 673 7.53 -17.03 4.53
CA VAL A 673 8.34 -15.85 4.86
C VAL A 673 8.66 -15.78 6.34
N ARG A 674 9.85 -15.27 6.68
CA ARG A 674 10.29 -15.01 8.07
C ARG A 674 10.73 -13.57 8.23
N THR A 675 10.58 -13.01 9.42
CA THR A 675 10.91 -11.59 9.64
C THR A 675 12.41 -11.46 9.86
N LEU A 676 13.06 -10.64 9.04
CA LEU A 676 14.38 -10.12 9.35
C LEU A 676 14.21 -8.82 10.13
N VAL A 677 14.75 -8.79 11.35
CA VAL A 677 14.82 -7.58 12.17
C VAL A 677 16.25 -7.05 12.14
N VAL A 678 16.37 -5.74 11.95
CA VAL A 678 17.61 -5.00 12.14
C VAL A 678 17.40 -3.97 13.23
N GLU A 679 18.23 -4.08 14.27
CA GLU A 679 18.32 -3.09 15.34
C GLU A 679 19.65 -2.33 15.20
N TYR A 680 19.64 -1.00 15.18
CA TYR A 680 20.85 -0.21 14.99
C TYR A 680 20.94 1.03 15.88
N SER A 681 22.15 1.53 16.08
CA SER A 681 22.43 2.74 16.86
C SER A 681 23.71 3.44 16.38
N HIS A 682 23.76 4.76 16.53
CA HIS A 682 24.97 5.57 16.35
C HIS A 682 25.85 5.53 17.61
N ALA A 683 26.47 4.37 17.85
CA ALA A 683 27.35 4.10 18.97
C ALA A 683 28.29 2.95 18.62
N ASP A 684 29.30 2.74 19.47
CA ASP A 684 30.26 1.62 19.41
C ASP A 684 29.64 0.27 19.80
N SER A 685 28.46 0.31 20.41
CA SER A 685 27.66 -0.82 20.84
C SER A 685 26.17 -0.44 20.84
N LEU A 686 25.28 -1.44 20.76
CA LEU A 686 23.87 -1.19 20.99
C LEU A 686 23.65 -0.72 22.44
N PRO A 687 22.94 0.40 22.67
CA PRO A 687 22.63 0.86 24.02
C PRO A 687 21.87 -0.21 24.81
N ALA A 688 22.10 -0.28 26.12
CA ALA A 688 21.32 -1.17 27.00
C ALA A 688 19.80 -0.87 26.97
N THR A 689 19.43 0.34 26.55
CA THR A 689 18.04 0.77 26.36
C THR A 689 17.46 0.40 24.99
N GLY A 690 18.24 -0.27 24.13
CA GLY A 690 17.87 -0.61 22.74
C GLY A 690 18.26 0.46 21.71
N GLY A 691 18.23 0.06 20.44
CA GLY A 691 18.43 0.90 19.27
C GLY A 691 17.15 1.12 18.45
N VAL A 692 17.30 1.72 17.26
CA VAL A 692 16.23 1.82 16.27
C VAL A 692 15.98 0.44 15.68
N ARG A 693 14.72 -0.03 15.73
CA ARG A 693 14.32 -1.33 15.21
C ARG A 693 13.53 -1.15 13.93
N VAL A 694 13.96 -1.82 12.87
CA VAL A 694 13.26 -1.95 11.59
C VAL A 694 13.15 -3.42 11.23
N SER A 695 12.13 -3.76 10.45
CA SER A 695 11.89 -5.14 10.04
C SER A 695 11.37 -5.21 8.63
N ASP A 696 11.80 -6.25 7.92
CA ASP A 696 11.24 -6.68 6.64
C ASP A 696 11.24 -8.23 6.65
N PHE A 697 11.18 -8.90 5.51
CA PHE A 697 11.11 -10.36 5.44
C PHE A 697 12.21 -11.01 4.58
N ALA A 698 12.52 -12.25 4.93
CA ALA A 698 13.25 -13.20 4.13
C ALA A 698 12.24 -14.18 3.49
N ALA A 699 12.37 -14.43 2.18
CA ALA A 699 11.56 -15.39 1.42
C ALA A 699 12.34 -16.66 1.11
N LEU A 700 11.73 -17.62 0.39
CA LEU A 700 12.41 -18.86 -0.04
C LEU A 700 13.66 -18.61 -0.89
N CYS A 701 13.56 -17.65 -1.81
CA CYS A 701 14.69 -17.21 -2.63
C CYS A 701 15.54 -16.19 -1.85
N TRP A 702 16.84 -16.14 -2.16
CA TRP A 702 17.73 -15.11 -1.64
C TRP A 702 17.22 -13.71 -1.99
N ARG A 703 17.13 -12.84 -0.99
CA ARG A 703 16.73 -11.45 -1.12
C ARG A 703 17.78 -10.56 -0.46
N GLY A 704 18.25 -9.54 -1.17
CA GLY A 704 18.95 -8.42 -0.56
C GLY A 704 17.95 -7.50 0.11
N VAL A 705 17.76 -7.62 1.42
CA VAL A 705 16.88 -6.74 2.18
C VAL A 705 17.61 -5.41 2.39
N GLU A 706 17.13 -4.36 1.73
CA GLU A 706 17.72 -3.02 1.79
C GLU A 706 17.05 -2.16 2.86
N ILE A 707 17.87 -1.63 3.77
CA ILE A 707 17.42 -0.78 4.87
C ILE A 707 18.05 0.60 4.70
N PRO A 708 17.25 1.60 4.26
CA PRO A 708 17.73 2.97 4.16
C PRO A 708 17.91 3.56 5.56
N ILE A 709 19.10 4.10 5.82
CA ILE A 709 19.49 4.72 7.08
C ILE A 709 19.85 6.18 6.78
N THR A 710 19.21 7.11 7.49
CA THR A 710 19.53 8.54 7.41
C THR A 710 20.09 8.99 8.74
N LEU A 711 21.30 9.55 8.72
CA LEU A 711 21.98 10.05 9.91
C LEU A 711 22.17 11.55 9.79
N LEU A 712 21.76 12.27 10.83
CA LEU A 712 21.94 13.71 10.95
C LEU A 712 23.40 14.04 11.29
N PRO A 713 23.87 15.25 10.95
CA PRO A 713 25.20 15.70 11.37
C PRO A 713 25.21 15.87 12.90
N GLU A 714 25.78 14.90 13.61
CA GLU A 714 25.97 15.02 15.06
C GLU A 714 27.21 15.88 15.39
N PRO A 715 27.18 16.62 16.52
CA PRO A 715 28.36 17.33 16.99
C PRO A 715 29.42 16.33 17.48
N LEU A 716 30.48 16.17 16.68
CA LEU A 716 31.85 15.72 17.02
C LEU A 716 31.97 14.68 18.15
N GLY A 717 32.20 13.41 17.79
CA GLY A 717 32.91 12.48 18.67
C GLY A 717 32.51 11.00 18.62
N ARG A 718 31.51 10.62 17.82
CA ARG A 718 31.19 9.21 17.57
C ARG A 718 31.07 8.99 16.08
N ASP A 719 31.98 8.17 15.58
CA ASP A 719 32.03 7.73 14.19
C ASP A 719 31.50 6.28 14.09
N ASP A 720 31.00 5.69 15.17
CA ASP A 720 30.62 4.28 15.20
C ASP A 720 29.12 4.07 14.95
N PHE A 721 28.81 3.09 14.12
CA PHE A 721 27.46 2.61 13.88
C PHE A 721 27.41 1.10 14.14
N THR A 722 26.62 0.70 15.13
CA THR A 722 26.37 -0.72 15.41
C THR A 722 25.03 -1.13 14.87
N PHE A 723 24.98 -2.28 14.20
CA PHE A 723 23.73 -2.96 13.86
C PHE A 723 23.74 -4.40 14.39
N LYS A 724 22.54 -4.94 14.60
CA LYS A 724 22.28 -6.31 15.03
C LYS A 724 21.14 -6.89 14.23
N LEU A 725 21.33 -8.11 13.75
CA LEU A 725 20.41 -8.88 12.94
C LEU A 725 19.76 -9.96 13.81
N SER A 726 18.46 -10.16 13.66
CA SER A 726 17.72 -11.25 14.31
C SER A 726 16.49 -11.70 13.51
N CYS A 727 15.93 -12.86 13.86
CA CYS A 727 14.72 -13.41 13.27
C CYS A 727 13.76 -13.92 14.36
N PRO A 728 12.91 -13.06 14.95
CA PRO A 728 12.16 -13.41 16.16
C PRO A 728 11.08 -14.49 15.96
N ASP A 729 10.72 -14.82 14.73
CA ASP A 729 9.59 -15.69 14.40
C ASP A 729 9.98 -16.95 13.60
N GLY A 730 11.24 -17.35 13.67
CA GLY A 730 11.68 -18.60 13.08
C GLY A 730 13.18 -18.67 12.86
N VAL A 731 13.56 -19.27 11.74
CA VAL A 731 14.94 -19.44 11.32
C VAL A 731 15.11 -18.81 9.95
N ILE A 732 16.17 -18.05 9.75
CA ILE A 732 16.61 -17.57 8.44
C ILE A 732 18.08 -17.90 8.23
N GLN A 733 18.46 -18.02 6.96
CA GLN A 733 19.85 -18.07 6.54
C GLN A 733 20.29 -16.67 6.11
N ILE A 734 21.46 -16.24 6.58
CA ILE A 734 22.15 -15.01 6.13
C ILE A 734 23.43 -15.43 5.42
N ALA A 735 23.64 -14.88 4.22
CA ALA A 735 24.81 -15.15 3.40
C ALA A 735 25.89 -14.08 3.56
N LYS A 736 25.48 -12.81 3.48
CA LYS A 736 26.37 -11.66 3.54
C LYS A 736 25.65 -10.37 3.89
N VAL A 737 26.42 -9.38 4.32
CA VAL A 737 25.95 -8.05 4.68
C VAL A 737 26.85 -6.99 4.05
N SER A 738 26.24 -5.92 3.54
CA SER A 738 26.93 -4.76 2.97
C SER A 738 26.31 -3.48 3.52
N MET A 739 27.13 -2.46 3.76
CA MET A 739 26.67 -1.12 4.08
C MET A 739 27.46 -0.11 3.28
N ARG A 740 26.76 0.75 2.54
CA ARG A 740 27.40 1.77 1.68
C ARG A 740 26.66 3.09 1.76
N GLU A 741 27.39 4.18 1.55
CA GLU A 741 26.80 5.51 1.42
C GLU A 741 25.93 5.58 0.14
N ALA A 742 24.79 6.25 0.23
CA ALA A 742 23.82 6.43 -0.85
C ALA A 742 23.49 7.91 -1.08
N LYS A 743 23.06 8.25 -2.29
CA LYS A 743 22.71 9.61 -2.73
C LYS A 743 21.28 9.71 -3.22
#